data_AF-A0A3N1P8F5-F1
#
_entry.id   AF-A0A3N1P8F5-F1
#
_cell.length_a   1.000
_cell.length_b   1.000
_cell.length_c   1.000
_cell.angle_alpha   90.00
_cell.angle_beta   90.00
_cell.angle_gamma   90.00
#
_symmetry.space_group_name_H-M   'P 1'
#
loop_
_entity.id
_entity.type
_entity.pdbx_description
1 polymer ?
#
loop_
_entity_poly.entity_id
_entity_poly.type
_entity_poly.pdbx_seq_one_letter_code
_entity_poly.pdbx_strand_id
1 'polypeptide(L)'
;MELPLLTNDKTRFLLITRWVVMLPLLGTLLVGCGGGGGDDGSTETTPTPPPVSGTPDPEEPGDTPVTPVPEDENQPTLEAPTLTSAVPLPKAGGPSLPPPPDSLRLPADFVFSSSQRQSAMSAAAAATDAAVVTPVQASSSGDENDTNTAAKAIDGDLQTRWESAWSNAADPDAAWLQFDFGSKTAIGYMKLQWERAHAAQYAVYISDDAQTWYQLRYVVDSQGETEQFYNLGIYARYLRLQGVTRATQYGYSLFEAEFRAPTAENSLPTLQTSAVSVPMSGAGLTPLPQFDEPIESTQFSLPDGRLVTRFGMVGRSRHARERGEDWNEIGYGVNDTVDAAGNPRDKGPGAHLNFVANYFQFRTWGVEIIDDSHVAGVTHPKLVVNQYFQEPQKGGGHVFVRGFDNPYVTGYGWMSPGDLLDDSTYLTDGAPCPVVAKPANGVLLRPDSGYGGVMGANDGCSVLFDTFPGHRDNSPDANGVMVPNGKTIDARPLEVGDVLEFSSSFFTTREIMDSLGDSHGYRYYTNELTYVMGEGLRPWYGVQPRLKNAPLPKETLQGGTGSISYDYADNAAFMFQQPQTTIAMENMQRFVEGRRWIHTNLWTGEHNEPDNDRNDAGMALQGPRFNQSSCFGCHINNGRSAAPTVINQRLDTMAVRTAESTVDGTYWPDRHYGLAVQMNARSVTTGEAQNWGTGVWLAGFEDSSATLADGTVVALRKPKVAFEGPTPAVYSLRAAQPMIGMGLLEAIPDAEILSRVRTSPDEDGVKGTANYGYDPETGEVHLGRYGWKAGKVSLRHQVTNAALLDMSVTSPVYPNRLCLAGSAHCNASDGLDMGLSAEAVERMTQYLQLLGVPAQRSLVSGFPKGVTPLPYLDVDPDAIAKGEKLFTDIRCSSCHVVELQTGNTSEFAEVRNQTIKPYTDMLLHDMGDGLADGFQEGLATGSMWRTSPLWGIGYTEYVAAGTPVGYLHDSRARSLTEAIMWHGGEAQTSKQRFAALSAQERQQLLSFLKSL
;
A
#
# COMPACT_ATOMS: atom_id res chain seq x y z
N MET A 1 -25.66 -18.03 -46.09
CA MET A 1 -26.95 -17.50 -46.59
C MET A 1 -27.87 -17.37 -45.40
N GLU A 2 -28.48 -16.25 -45.04
CA GLU A 2 -28.43 -14.84 -45.44
C GLU A 2 -29.40 -14.18 -44.44
N LEU A 3 -28.90 -13.24 -43.63
CA LEU A 3 -29.44 -11.90 -43.28
C LEU A 3 -30.71 -11.42 -44.04
N PRO A 4 -31.41 -10.31 -43.66
CA PRO A 4 -30.98 -9.18 -42.79
C PRO A 4 -32.07 -8.60 -41.83
N LEU A 5 -31.75 -7.97 -40.67
CA LEU A 5 -31.27 -6.59 -40.31
C LEU A 5 -32.38 -5.60 -39.82
N LEU A 6 -32.13 -5.07 -38.60
CA LEU A 6 -32.06 -3.66 -38.13
C LEU A 6 -33.28 -2.71 -38.35
N THR A 7 -33.61 -1.74 -37.50
CA THR A 7 -32.98 -1.10 -36.32
C THR A 7 -34.09 -0.35 -35.55
N ASN A 8 -33.86 -0.08 -34.26
CA ASN A 8 -34.73 0.71 -33.40
C ASN A 8 -33.91 1.87 -32.80
N ASP A 9 -34.47 3.08 -32.78
CA ASP A 9 -33.88 4.25 -32.12
C ASP A 9 -34.99 5.00 -31.36
N LYS A 10 -34.73 5.43 -30.11
CA LYS A 10 -35.71 6.11 -29.25
C LYS A 10 -35.09 7.33 -28.57
N THR A 11 -35.76 8.46 -28.72
CA THR A 11 -35.47 9.74 -28.07
C THR A 11 -36.50 10.07 -26.98
N ARG A 12 -35.96 10.49 -25.83
CA ARG A 12 -36.42 11.26 -24.65
C ARG A 12 -37.83 11.94 -24.57
N PHE A 13 -38.35 11.99 -23.32
CA PHE A 13 -38.60 13.20 -22.46
C PHE A 13 -39.98 13.32 -21.73
N LEU A 14 -39.89 13.58 -20.40
CA LEU A 14 -40.64 14.52 -19.50
C LEU A 14 -42.03 14.17 -18.83
N LEU A 15 -41.99 13.92 -17.50
CA LEU A 15 -42.52 14.72 -16.34
C LEU A 15 -44.05 14.95 -16.07
N ILE A 16 -44.51 14.71 -14.81
CA ILE A 16 -45.27 15.62 -13.87
C ILE A 16 -46.26 14.93 -12.85
N THR A 17 -45.94 15.10 -11.54
CA THR A 17 -46.67 15.28 -10.22
C THR A 17 -47.84 14.44 -9.61
N ARG A 18 -47.60 14.03 -8.34
CA ARG A 18 -48.31 14.16 -7.00
C ARG A 18 -49.86 14.10 -6.84
N TRP A 19 -50.36 13.39 -5.80
CA TRP A 19 -50.78 13.91 -4.45
C TRP A 19 -51.27 12.81 -3.46
N VAL A 20 -51.33 13.21 -2.18
CA VAL A 20 -51.38 12.56 -0.83
C VAL A 20 -52.79 12.10 -0.33
N VAL A 21 -52.89 11.25 0.73
CA VAL A 21 -53.66 11.47 2.02
C VAL A 21 -53.83 10.22 2.96
N MET A 22 -53.34 10.41 4.21
CA MET A 22 -53.78 10.05 5.60
C MET A 22 -53.93 8.61 6.22
N LEU A 23 -53.27 8.51 7.39
CA LEU A 23 -53.38 7.77 8.69
C LEU A 23 -54.77 7.82 9.42
N PRO A 24 -55.01 7.35 10.70
CA PRO A 24 -54.22 6.56 11.70
C PRO A 24 -55.02 5.54 12.62
N LEU A 25 -54.35 4.94 13.64
CA LEU A 25 -54.63 4.97 15.12
C LEU A 25 -54.70 3.64 15.95
N LEU A 26 -54.06 3.72 17.15
CA LEU A 26 -54.22 2.99 18.45
C LEU A 26 -53.69 1.54 18.58
N GLY A 27 -53.00 1.08 19.64
CA GLY A 27 -52.60 1.67 20.93
C GLY A 27 -52.56 0.64 22.08
N THR A 28 -51.37 0.37 22.63
CA THR A 28 -50.99 0.17 24.07
C THR A 28 -51.45 -1.00 24.99
N LEU A 29 -50.48 -1.36 25.88
CA LEU A 29 -50.47 -1.94 27.25
C LEU A 29 -50.29 -3.48 27.39
N LEU A 30 -49.20 -4.04 27.97
CA LEU A 30 -48.51 -3.96 29.29
C LEU A 30 -49.00 -4.99 30.35
N VAL A 31 -48.02 -5.50 31.11
CA VAL A 31 -48.03 -6.07 32.49
C VAL A 31 -47.77 -7.59 32.64
N GLY A 32 -46.57 -7.94 33.13
CA GLY A 32 -46.35 -8.31 34.54
C GLY A 32 -46.15 -9.78 34.96
N CYS A 33 -44.93 -10.07 35.43
CA CYS A 33 -44.53 -10.84 36.63
C CYS A 33 -44.86 -12.34 36.82
N GLY A 34 -43.80 -13.12 37.12
CA GLY A 34 -43.70 -13.80 38.43
C GLY A 34 -43.47 -15.33 38.47
N GLY A 35 -42.28 -15.73 38.93
CA GLY A 35 -42.09 -16.61 40.11
C GLY A 35 -42.14 -18.14 39.99
N GLY A 36 -40.98 -18.80 40.19
CA GLY A 36 -40.70 -19.63 41.37
C GLY A 36 -41.05 -21.13 41.43
N GLY A 37 -40.02 -21.98 41.59
CA GLY A 37 -39.94 -22.95 42.70
C GLY A 37 -40.26 -24.44 42.44
N GLY A 38 -39.21 -25.28 42.45
CA GLY A 38 -39.03 -26.37 43.43
C GLY A 38 -39.79 -27.72 43.29
N ASP A 39 -38.98 -28.76 43.00
CA ASP A 39 -38.78 -29.97 43.82
C ASP A 39 -39.68 -31.24 43.72
N ASP A 40 -38.95 -32.39 43.68
CA ASP A 40 -39.20 -33.74 44.25
C ASP A 40 -39.72 -34.92 43.39
N GLY A 41 -38.91 -36.00 43.35
CA GLY A 41 -39.41 -37.34 43.78
C GLY A 41 -39.37 -38.57 42.82
N SER A 42 -38.22 -39.25 42.75
CA SER A 42 -37.99 -40.72 42.88
C SER A 42 -38.79 -41.86 42.16
N THR A 43 -37.98 -42.81 41.62
CA THR A 43 -38.02 -44.31 41.66
C THR A 43 -38.85 -45.18 40.68
N GLU A 44 -38.12 -45.82 39.75
CA GLU A 44 -37.85 -47.28 39.57
C GLU A 44 -38.96 -48.30 39.23
N THR A 45 -38.85 -48.99 38.07
CA THR A 45 -38.71 -50.47 37.84
C THR A 45 -39.32 -51.00 36.51
N THR A 46 -38.52 -51.81 35.80
CA THR A 46 -38.75 -52.61 34.55
C THR A 46 -39.26 -54.05 34.84
N PRO A 47 -39.87 -54.87 33.93
CA PRO A 47 -39.15 -55.57 32.83
C PRO A 47 -39.93 -56.01 31.53
N THR A 48 -39.10 -56.44 30.56
CA THR A 48 -39.12 -56.97 29.16
C THR A 48 -40.03 -58.19 28.79
N PRO A 49 -39.95 -58.83 27.56
CA PRO A 49 -40.36 -58.47 26.17
C PRO A 49 -41.10 -59.69 25.47
N PRO A 50 -40.99 -60.09 24.16
CA PRO A 50 -41.01 -59.48 22.79
C PRO A 50 -42.19 -60.09 21.92
N PRO A 51 -42.23 -60.28 20.56
CA PRO A 51 -41.43 -59.82 19.40
C PRO A 51 -42.18 -59.40 18.06
N VAL A 52 -41.47 -58.58 17.24
CA VAL A 52 -41.16 -58.67 15.77
C VAL A 52 -42.13 -58.22 14.62
N SER A 53 -41.58 -57.24 13.85
CA SER A 53 -41.55 -56.89 12.39
C SER A 53 -42.69 -56.19 11.64
N GLY A 54 -42.34 -55.02 11.04
CA GLY A 54 -42.92 -54.42 9.80
C GLY A 54 -42.82 -52.88 9.71
N THR A 55 -42.02 -52.35 8.74
CA THR A 55 -41.62 -50.93 8.40
C THR A 55 -42.77 -49.92 8.08
N PRO A 56 -42.61 -48.57 7.91
CA PRO A 56 -41.42 -47.72 7.60
C PRO A 56 -41.32 -46.29 8.28
N ASP A 57 -40.35 -45.48 7.79
CA ASP A 57 -40.01 -44.04 7.96
C ASP A 57 -39.17 -43.55 9.17
N PRO A 58 -37.98 -42.94 8.95
CA PRO A 58 -37.26 -42.18 9.96
C PRO A 58 -37.56 -40.67 9.84
N GLU A 59 -38.35 -40.15 10.78
CA GLU A 59 -38.30 -38.74 11.20
C GLU A 59 -37.07 -38.51 12.13
N GLU A 60 -36.60 -37.26 12.11
CA GLU A 60 -35.39 -36.66 12.68
C GLU A 60 -34.88 -37.18 14.05
N PRO A 61 -33.55 -37.30 14.26
CA PRO A 61 -32.96 -37.25 15.59
C PRO A 61 -32.74 -35.79 16.00
N GLY A 62 -33.45 -35.40 17.06
CA GLY A 62 -33.45 -34.05 17.62
C GLY A 62 -32.15 -33.60 18.28
N ASP A 63 -32.04 -32.28 18.36
CA ASP A 63 -31.03 -31.50 19.07
C ASP A 63 -30.77 -31.99 20.49
N THR A 64 -29.57 -32.48 20.73
CA THR A 64 -28.93 -32.38 22.05
C THR A 64 -28.39 -30.96 22.22
N PRO A 65 -28.70 -30.25 23.33
CA PRO A 65 -28.04 -28.99 23.63
C PRO A 65 -26.57 -29.28 23.89
N VAL A 66 -25.70 -28.88 22.96
CA VAL A 66 -24.26 -28.82 23.19
C VAL A 66 -24.05 -27.78 24.28
N THR A 67 -23.54 -28.20 25.44
CA THR A 67 -22.99 -27.28 26.42
C THR A 67 -21.92 -26.43 25.74
N PRO A 68 -22.02 -25.09 25.73
CA PRO A 68 -20.95 -24.27 25.18
C PRO A 68 -19.69 -24.58 25.99
N VAL A 69 -18.64 -25.00 25.28
CA VAL A 69 -17.28 -25.00 25.81
C VAL A 69 -17.04 -23.57 26.33
N PRO A 70 -16.45 -23.39 27.54
CA PRO A 70 -16.10 -22.05 27.99
C PRO A 70 -15.24 -21.41 26.91
N GLU A 71 -15.69 -20.30 26.34
CA GLU A 71 -14.84 -19.46 25.51
C GLU A 71 -13.64 -19.09 26.38
N ASP A 72 -12.46 -19.54 25.96
CA ASP A 72 -11.21 -19.10 26.54
C ASP A 72 -11.09 -17.61 26.21
N GLU A 73 -11.42 -16.74 27.18
CA GLU A 73 -11.49 -15.27 27.07
C GLU A 73 -10.17 -14.59 26.62
N ASN A 74 -9.14 -15.37 26.28
CA ASN A 74 -7.81 -14.91 25.85
C ASN A 74 -7.49 -15.17 24.36
N GLN A 75 -8.45 -15.56 23.51
CA GLN A 75 -8.19 -15.77 22.09
C GLN A 75 -8.47 -14.51 21.24
N PRO A 76 -7.52 -14.05 20.41
CA PRO A 76 -7.71 -12.85 19.58
C PRO A 76 -8.76 -13.12 18.49
N THR A 77 -9.79 -12.29 18.44
CA THR A 77 -10.73 -12.22 17.31
C THR A 77 -9.98 -11.77 16.07
N LEU A 78 -9.85 -12.65 15.08
CA LEU A 78 -9.16 -12.38 13.81
C LEU A 78 -10.17 -11.83 12.77
N GLU A 79 -10.71 -10.63 13.01
CA GLU A 79 -11.36 -9.89 11.93
C GLU A 79 -10.31 -9.14 11.09
N ALA A 80 -10.52 -9.12 9.77
CA ALA A 80 -9.62 -8.43 8.87
C ALA A 80 -9.64 -6.91 9.18
N PRO A 81 -8.47 -6.26 9.28
CA PRO A 81 -8.43 -4.81 9.43
C PRO A 81 -9.16 -4.14 8.25
N THR A 82 -10.17 -3.33 8.54
CA THR A 82 -10.81 -2.47 7.53
C THR A 82 -9.77 -1.46 7.03
N LEU A 83 -9.55 -1.43 5.72
CA LEU A 83 -8.68 -0.43 5.09
C LEU A 83 -9.12 0.98 5.53
N THR A 84 -8.17 1.79 5.95
CA THR A 84 -8.41 3.17 6.40
C THR A 84 -9.21 3.94 5.35
N SER A 85 -10.31 4.59 5.75
CA SER A 85 -11.12 5.36 4.81
C SER A 85 -10.28 6.46 4.18
N ALA A 86 -10.24 6.52 2.85
CA ALA A 86 -9.60 7.61 2.13
C ALA A 86 -10.21 8.95 2.56
N VAL A 87 -9.37 9.99 2.69
CA VAL A 87 -9.85 11.36 2.90
C VAL A 87 -10.87 11.68 1.80
N PRO A 88 -12.07 12.18 2.12
CA PRO A 88 -13.07 12.48 1.12
C PRO A 88 -12.54 13.47 0.08
N LEU A 89 -12.75 13.15 -1.20
CA LEU A 89 -12.43 14.10 -2.28
C LEU A 89 -13.36 15.34 -2.19
N PRO A 90 -12.88 16.51 -2.65
CA PRO A 90 -13.73 17.69 -2.78
C PRO A 90 -14.98 17.41 -3.61
N LYS A 91 -16.06 18.17 -3.35
CA LYS A 91 -17.29 18.12 -4.16
C LYS A 91 -16.95 18.46 -5.62
N ALA A 92 -17.28 17.55 -6.53
CA ALA A 92 -17.10 17.78 -7.96
C ALA A 92 -17.87 19.04 -8.41
N GLY A 93 -17.21 19.92 -9.15
CA GLY A 93 -17.79 21.21 -9.56
C GLY A 93 -17.82 22.27 -8.46
N GLY A 94 -17.14 22.06 -7.32
CA GLY A 94 -16.91 23.09 -6.32
C GLY A 94 -16.28 24.34 -6.94
N PRO A 95 -16.53 25.53 -6.36
CA PRO A 95 -16.08 26.77 -6.96
C PRO A 95 -14.55 26.83 -6.94
N SER A 96 -13.97 27.28 -8.05
CA SER A 96 -12.53 27.39 -8.23
C SER A 96 -12.22 28.72 -8.89
N LEU A 97 -11.76 29.66 -8.08
CA LEU A 97 -11.32 30.98 -8.55
C LEU A 97 -9.79 31.01 -8.66
N PRO A 98 -9.21 31.90 -9.50
CA PRO A 98 -7.76 32.02 -9.61
C PRO A 98 -7.12 32.34 -8.24
N PRO A 99 -5.86 31.94 -8.02
CA PRO A 99 -5.12 32.32 -6.82
C PRO A 99 -4.94 33.84 -6.76
N PRO A 100 -4.75 34.43 -5.56
CA PRO A 100 -4.66 35.87 -5.43
C PRO A 100 -3.37 36.41 -6.06
N PRO A 101 -3.44 37.50 -6.84
CA PRO A 101 -2.26 38.17 -7.38
C PRO A 101 -1.42 38.79 -6.25
N ASP A 102 -0.15 39.09 -6.54
CA ASP A 102 0.79 39.68 -5.57
C ASP A 102 0.27 40.98 -4.95
N SER A 103 -0.55 41.75 -5.67
CA SER A 103 -1.16 43.00 -5.16
C SER A 103 -2.16 42.81 -4.01
N LEU A 104 -2.62 41.57 -3.79
CA LEU A 104 -3.48 41.17 -2.67
C LEU A 104 -2.73 40.37 -1.60
N ARG A 105 -1.41 40.21 -1.75
CA ARG A 105 -0.53 39.53 -0.79
C ARG A 105 0.29 40.57 -0.02
N LEU A 106 0.79 40.16 1.15
CA LEU A 106 1.79 40.97 1.87
C LEU A 106 3.07 41.10 1.02
N PRO A 107 3.68 42.30 0.95
CA PRO A 107 4.98 42.48 0.32
C PRO A 107 6.05 41.59 0.97
N ALA A 108 6.99 41.09 0.18
CA ALA A 108 8.08 40.23 0.67
C ALA A 108 9.03 40.95 1.65
N ASP A 109 9.08 42.28 1.61
CA ASP A 109 9.85 43.15 2.50
C ASP A 109 9.02 43.68 3.69
N PHE A 110 7.82 43.14 3.92
CA PHE A 110 7.00 43.50 5.06
C PHE A 110 7.74 43.24 6.37
N VAL A 111 8.08 44.31 7.08
CA VAL A 111 8.79 44.24 8.35
C VAL A 111 7.78 44.05 9.47
N PHE A 112 7.73 42.86 10.05
CA PHE A 112 7.06 42.64 11.34
C PHE A 112 7.69 43.56 12.39
N SER A 113 6.90 44.21 13.25
CA SER A 113 7.42 45.19 14.23
C SER A 113 8.59 44.62 15.05
N SER A 114 9.62 45.45 15.23
CA SER A 114 11.01 45.05 15.44
C SER A 114 11.40 44.50 16.83
N SER A 115 11.04 43.27 17.17
CA SER A 115 11.67 42.56 18.31
C SER A 115 12.00 41.08 18.12
N GLN A 116 11.57 40.40 17.05
CA GLN A 116 11.75 38.94 16.94
C GLN A 116 12.27 38.54 15.57
N ARG A 117 13.60 38.43 15.42
CA ARG A 117 14.24 37.96 14.19
C ARG A 117 14.99 36.63 14.34
N GLN A 118 14.89 35.93 15.47
CA GLN A 118 15.81 34.83 15.78
C GLN A 118 15.23 33.55 16.42
N SER A 119 13.91 33.34 16.53
CA SER A 119 13.37 32.17 17.26
C SER A 119 12.27 31.35 16.55
N ALA A 120 12.05 31.53 15.25
CA ALA A 120 10.86 31.00 14.56
C ALA A 120 10.86 29.50 14.25
N MET A 121 11.87 28.72 14.68
CA MET A 121 11.90 27.27 14.44
C MET A 121 11.65 26.41 15.68
N SER A 122 11.58 26.98 16.89
CA SER A 122 11.33 26.20 18.13
C SER A 122 10.13 26.65 18.97
N ALA A 123 9.31 27.60 18.53
CA ALA A 123 8.27 28.18 19.37
C ALA A 123 6.85 27.81 18.89
N ALA A 124 6.23 26.87 19.59
CA ALA A 124 4.78 26.84 19.75
C ALA A 124 4.42 27.87 20.82
N ALA A 125 3.93 29.05 20.42
CA ALA A 125 3.33 30.00 21.33
C ALA A 125 2.17 30.71 20.65
N ALA A 126 1.11 30.91 21.43
CA ALA A 126 -0.19 31.40 20.99
C ALA A 126 -0.11 32.75 20.26
N ALA A 127 -1.03 32.97 19.31
CA ALA A 127 -1.20 34.21 18.53
C ALA A 127 -1.66 35.43 19.37
N THR A 128 -1.37 35.47 20.67
CA THR A 128 -1.96 36.40 21.64
C THR A 128 -1.41 37.83 21.56
N ASP A 129 -0.23 38.03 20.97
CA ASP A 129 0.42 39.36 20.90
C ASP A 129 0.11 40.13 19.61
N ALA A 130 -0.55 39.50 18.63
CA ALA A 130 -0.93 40.16 17.38
C ALA A 130 -2.16 41.07 17.57
N ALA A 131 -2.06 42.31 17.09
CA ALA A 131 -3.14 43.29 17.15
C ALA A 131 -4.41 42.76 16.45
N VAL A 132 -5.54 42.83 17.14
CA VAL A 132 -6.85 42.46 16.59
C VAL A 132 -7.22 43.41 15.45
N VAL A 133 -7.69 42.83 14.35
CA VAL A 133 -8.21 43.54 13.18
C VAL A 133 -9.71 43.32 13.14
N THR A 134 -10.50 44.34 13.45
CA THR A 134 -11.96 44.24 13.44
C THR A 134 -12.50 44.71 12.08
N PRO A 135 -13.29 43.88 11.36
CA PRO A 135 -14.03 44.35 10.19
C PRO A 135 -14.95 45.52 10.55
N VAL A 136 -15.10 46.49 9.65
CA VAL A 136 -16.04 47.60 9.87
C VAL A 136 -17.49 47.19 9.58
N GLN A 137 -17.67 46.13 8.79
CA GLN A 137 -18.98 45.60 8.45
C GLN A 137 -18.89 44.11 8.07
N ALA A 138 -19.94 43.34 8.39
CA ALA A 138 -20.20 42.03 7.84
C ALA A 138 -21.51 42.03 7.02
N SER A 139 -21.58 41.20 5.98
CA SER A 139 -22.76 41.02 5.11
C SER A 139 -22.84 39.56 4.63
N SER A 140 -24.01 39.08 4.25
CA SER A 140 -24.22 37.70 3.79
C SER A 140 -25.04 37.62 2.50
N SER A 141 -25.10 36.43 1.90
CA SER A 141 -26.03 36.12 0.80
C SER A 141 -27.50 36.13 1.21
N GLY A 142 -27.78 36.18 2.52
CA GLY A 142 -29.09 36.05 3.12
C GLY A 142 -28.98 35.43 4.51
N ASP A 143 -29.81 35.90 5.44
CA ASP A 143 -29.88 35.42 6.81
C ASP A 143 -31.18 34.62 7.01
N GLU A 144 -31.15 33.58 7.85
CA GLU A 144 -32.34 32.74 8.09
C GLU A 144 -33.46 33.52 8.79
N ASN A 145 -33.11 34.52 9.60
CA ASN A 145 -34.05 35.38 10.30
C ASN A 145 -33.43 36.75 10.63
N ASP A 146 -34.26 37.68 11.10
CA ASP A 146 -33.86 39.07 11.40
C ASP A 146 -32.95 39.19 12.64
N THR A 147 -32.74 38.13 13.41
CA THR A 147 -31.92 38.15 14.65
C THR A 147 -30.51 37.59 14.45
N ASN A 148 -30.36 36.55 13.64
CA ASN A 148 -29.08 35.85 13.39
C ASN A 148 -28.38 36.42 12.15
N THR A 149 -28.21 37.75 12.15
CA THR A 149 -27.66 38.50 11.00
C THR A 149 -26.14 38.36 10.86
N ALA A 150 -25.60 38.67 9.69
CA ALA A 150 -24.15 38.64 9.43
C ALA A 150 -23.30 39.43 10.45
N ALA A 151 -23.84 40.51 11.02
CA ALA A 151 -23.15 41.32 12.03
C ALA A 151 -22.85 40.56 13.33
N LYS A 152 -23.58 39.47 13.60
CA LYS A 152 -23.38 38.62 14.78
C LYS A 152 -22.10 37.80 14.73
N ALA A 153 -21.49 37.65 13.56
CA ALA A 153 -20.21 36.95 13.43
C ALA A 153 -18.98 37.81 13.78
N ILE A 154 -19.16 39.08 14.15
CA ILE A 154 -18.07 40.03 14.46
C ILE A 154 -18.37 40.92 15.66
N ASP A 155 -19.34 40.54 16.51
CA ASP A 155 -19.78 41.36 17.65
C ASP A 155 -19.07 41.00 18.97
N GLY A 156 -18.22 39.97 18.95
CA GLY A 156 -17.43 39.52 20.09
C GLY A 156 -18.24 38.75 21.14
N ASP A 157 -19.49 38.38 20.85
CA ASP A 157 -20.37 37.65 21.76
C ASP A 157 -20.65 36.22 21.26
N LEU A 158 -19.98 35.24 21.86
CA LEU A 158 -20.16 33.81 21.56
C LEU A 158 -21.54 33.25 21.95
N GLN A 159 -22.44 34.06 22.54
CA GLN A 159 -23.84 33.71 22.73
C GLN A 159 -24.74 34.11 21.55
N THR A 160 -24.22 34.89 20.61
CA THR A 160 -24.90 35.26 19.37
C THR A 160 -24.21 34.65 18.16
N ARG A 161 -24.92 34.54 17.03
CA ARG A 161 -24.39 33.89 15.83
C ARG A 161 -25.04 34.41 14.57
N TRP A 162 -24.30 34.32 13.47
CA TRP A 162 -24.87 34.40 12.13
C TRP A 162 -25.46 33.05 11.73
N GLU A 163 -26.62 33.05 11.07
CA GLU A 163 -27.19 31.86 10.43
C GLU A 163 -27.53 32.18 8.97
N SER A 164 -26.95 31.44 8.03
CA SER A 164 -27.26 31.59 6.61
C SER A 164 -28.71 31.22 6.33
N ALA A 165 -29.37 31.94 5.42
CA ALA A 165 -30.66 31.52 4.88
C ALA A 165 -30.56 30.13 4.25
N TRP A 166 -31.41 29.21 4.71
CA TRP A 166 -31.43 27.84 4.16
C TRP A 166 -32.84 27.29 3.96
N SER A 167 -33.81 27.70 4.77
CA SER A 167 -35.19 27.19 4.66
C SER A 167 -35.89 27.66 3.38
N ASN A 168 -35.53 28.84 2.89
CA ASN A 168 -36.12 29.49 1.71
C ASN A 168 -35.10 29.78 0.60
N ALA A 169 -33.87 29.28 0.71
CA ALA A 169 -32.83 29.45 -0.29
C ALA A 169 -33.00 28.46 -1.45
N ALA A 170 -32.79 28.92 -2.68
CA ALA A 170 -32.81 28.05 -3.86
C ALA A 170 -31.64 27.05 -3.84
N ASP A 171 -30.49 27.49 -3.33
CA ASP A 171 -29.32 26.65 -3.07
C ASP A 171 -28.71 27.03 -1.71
N PRO A 172 -29.06 26.32 -0.63
CA PRO A 172 -28.53 26.62 0.70
C PRO A 172 -27.03 26.32 0.83
N ASP A 173 -26.46 25.46 -0.01
CA ASP A 173 -25.02 25.17 0.01
C ASP A 173 -24.20 26.35 -0.55
N ALA A 174 -24.79 27.22 -1.36
CA ALA A 174 -24.11 28.36 -1.98
C ALA A 174 -24.09 29.63 -1.12
N ALA A 175 -24.54 29.57 0.14
CA ALA A 175 -24.56 30.73 1.02
C ALA A 175 -23.14 31.24 1.36
N TRP A 176 -23.00 32.55 1.54
CA TRP A 176 -21.72 33.19 1.88
C TRP A 176 -21.84 34.23 2.99
N LEU A 177 -20.74 34.45 3.70
CA LEU A 177 -20.53 35.52 4.68
C LEU A 177 -19.28 36.32 4.29
N GLN A 178 -19.36 37.64 4.33
CA GLN A 178 -18.34 38.56 3.84
C GLN A 178 -18.02 39.63 4.90
N PHE A 179 -16.74 39.94 5.03
CA PHE A 179 -16.19 40.94 5.93
C PHE A 179 -15.55 42.08 5.12
N ASP A 180 -15.94 43.33 5.39
CA ASP A 180 -15.32 44.55 4.86
C ASP A 180 -14.44 45.18 5.93
N PHE A 181 -13.16 45.39 5.65
CA PHE A 181 -12.22 46.06 6.55
C PHE A 181 -12.20 47.59 6.36
N GLY A 182 -13.04 48.12 5.45
CA GLY A 182 -13.20 49.55 5.13
C GLY A 182 -12.10 50.09 4.23
N SER A 183 -10.89 49.53 4.31
CA SER A 183 -9.75 49.81 3.45
C SER A 183 -8.83 48.58 3.34
N LYS A 184 -7.84 48.63 2.44
CA LYS A 184 -6.82 47.57 2.33
C LYS A 184 -6.13 47.36 3.67
N THR A 185 -6.24 46.15 4.20
CA THR A 185 -5.76 45.81 5.53
C THR A 185 -4.87 44.56 5.48
N ALA A 186 -3.78 44.60 6.24
CA ALA A 186 -2.86 43.48 6.38
C ALA A 186 -3.42 42.47 7.41
N ILE A 187 -3.58 41.21 7.02
CA ILE A 187 -4.11 40.16 7.90
C ILE A 187 -3.22 38.91 7.79
N GLY A 188 -2.74 38.44 8.94
CA GLY A 188 -1.89 37.24 9.04
C GLY A 188 -2.65 36.02 9.56
N TYR A 189 -3.74 36.23 10.30
CA TYR A 189 -4.44 35.18 11.01
C TYR A 189 -5.96 35.37 10.98
N MET A 190 -6.69 34.26 10.90
CA MET A 190 -8.14 34.19 11.05
C MET A 190 -8.49 33.01 11.95
N LYS A 191 -9.45 33.22 12.85
CA LYS A 191 -10.08 32.17 13.65
C LYS A 191 -11.57 32.20 13.41
N LEU A 192 -12.15 31.04 13.11
CA LEU A 192 -13.58 30.85 12.95
C LEU A 192 -14.08 30.02 14.12
N GLN A 193 -15.17 30.47 14.74
CA GLN A 193 -15.87 29.73 15.78
C GLN A 193 -17.26 29.34 15.26
N TRP A 194 -17.35 28.15 14.70
CA TRP A 194 -18.57 27.58 14.15
C TRP A 194 -19.52 27.07 15.24
N GLU A 195 -20.81 27.08 14.91
CA GLU A 195 -21.80 26.25 15.59
C GLU A 195 -21.79 24.82 15.01
N ARG A 196 -22.58 23.89 15.57
CA ARG A 196 -22.70 22.53 15.03
C ARG A 196 -23.10 22.51 13.55
N ALA A 197 -23.96 23.43 13.11
CA ALA A 197 -24.34 23.63 11.71
C ALA A 197 -23.25 24.36 10.90
N HIS A 198 -22.05 23.80 10.86
CA HIS A 198 -20.89 24.33 10.15
C HIS A 198 -20.86 23.90 8.67
N ALA A 199 -19.91 24.44 7.92
CA ALA A 199 -19.62 23.99 6.57
C ALA A 199 -18.69 22.77 6.60
N ALA A 200 -19.06 21.65 5.98
CA ALA A 200 -18.14 20.53 5.76
C ALA A 200 -17.12 20.84 4.66
N GLN A 201 -17.51 21.68 3.68
CA GLN A 201 -16.62 22.23 2.67
C GLN A 201 -16.96 23.71 2.43
N TYR A 202 -15.94 24.56 2.33
CA TYR A 202 -16.09 25.97 2.02
C TYR A 202 -14.80 26.55 1.41
N ALA A 203 -14.90 27.69 0.75
CA ALA A 203 -13.77 28.42 0.19
C ALA A 203 -13.61 29.79 0.88
N VAL A 204 -12.37 30.24 1.00
CA VAL A 204 -12.03 31.58 1.49
C VAL A 204 -11.56 32.42 0.32
N TYR A 205 -12.28 33.51 0.05
CA TYR A 205 -11.98 34.44 -1.05
C TYR A 205 -11.56 35.80 -0.53
N ILE A 206 -10.73 36.50 -1.32
CA ILE A 206 -10.33 37.87 -1.04
C ILE A 206 -10.54 38.78 -2.25
N SER A 207 -10.76 40.07 -1.98
CA SER A 207 -11.05 41.08 -3.00
C SER A 207 -10.69 42.49 -2.52
N ASP A 208 -10.48 43.41 -3.47
CA ASP A 208 -10.35 44.85 -3.22
C ASP A 208 -11.64 45.64 -3.46
N ASP A 209 -12.53 45.12 -4.31
CA ASP A 209 -13.71 45.82 -4.83
C ASP A 209 -15.03 45.11 -4.52
N ALA A 210 -14.97 43.94 -3.88
CA ALA A 210 -16.07 43.01 -3.64
C ALA A 210 -16.78 42.50 -4.92
N GLN A 211 -16.18 42.71 -6.10
CA GLN A 211 -16.68 42.26 -7.39
C GLN A 211 -15.77 41.18 -7.99
N THR A 212 -14.46 41.43 -7.95
CA THR A 212 -13.42 40.55 -8.46
C THR A 212 -12.86 39.74 -7.29
N TRP A 213 -13.04 38.42 -7.31
CA TRP A 213 -12.69 37.52 -6.21
C TRP A 213 -11.58 36.54 -6.60
N TYR A 214 -10.69 36.28 -5.65
CA TYR A 214 -9.59 35.32 -5.79
C TYR A 214 -9.63 34.29 -4.66
N GLN A 215 -9.28 33.05 -4.97
CA GLN A 215 -9.29 31.94 -4.01
C GLN A 215 -8.04 31.92 -3.15
N LEU A 216 -8.19 32.22 -1.86
CA LEU A 216 -7.11 32.15 -0.88
C LEU A 216 -6.94 30.74 -0.30
N ARG A 217 -8.05 30.11 0.10
CA ARG A 217 -8.07 28.75 0.68
C ARG A 217 -9.27 27.97 0.17
N TYR A 218 -9.13 26.66 0.14
CA TYR A 218 -10.25 25.74 0.02
C TYR A 218 -10.18 24.75 1.18
N VAL A 219 -11.26 24.61 1.93
CA VAL A 219 -11.33 23.75 3.11
C VAL A 219 -12.23 22.57 2.78
N VAL A 220 -11.67 21.37 2.94
CA VAL A 220 -12.38 20.10 2.88
C VAL A 220 -12.33 19.43 4.25
N ASP A 221 -13.36 18.66 4.57
CA ASP A 221 -13.44 17.91 5.83
C ASP A 221 -13.27 18.81 7.06
N SER A 222 -13.89 20.00 7.00
CA SER A 222 -13.98 20.90 8.15
C SER A 222 -14.68 20.19 9.30
N GLN A 223 -14.08 20.28 10.48
CA GLN A 223 -14.60 19.66 11.70
C GLN A 223 -15.55 20.61 12.46
N GLY A 224 -15.73 21.84 11.98
CA GLY A 224 -16.48 22.88 12.67
C GLY A 224 -15.77 23.36 13.94
N GLU A 225 -16.55 23.71 14.97
CA GLU A 225 -16.04 24.23 16.23
C GLU A 225 -15.03 25.39 16.04
N THR A 226 -13.79 25.26 16.53
CA THR A 226 -12.76 26.28 16.35
C THR A 226 -11.81 25.90 15.23
N GLU A 227 -11.75 26.71 14.19
CA GLU A 227 -10.79 26.55 13.09
C GLU A 227 -9.84 27.74 13.03
N GLN A 228 -8.55 27.46 12.91
CA GLN A 228 -7.50 28.47 12.92
C GLN A 228 -6.68 28.44 11.63
N PHE A 229 -6.53 29.62 11.05
CA PHE A 229 -5.83 29.85 9.79
C PHE A 229 -4.67 30.79 10.06
N TYR A 230 -3.47 30.27 9.88
CA TYR A 230 -2.21 30.99 9.96
C TYR A 230 -1.72 31.31 8.55
N ASN A 231 -0.76 32.22 8.47
CA ASN A 231 -0.07 32.61 7.25
C ASN A 231 -1.07 32.95 6.14
N LEU A 232 -2.09 33.75 6.48
CA LEU A 232 -3.01 34.26 5.45
C LEU A 232 -2.26 35.14 4.47
N GLY A 233 -1.37 36.00 4.99
CA GLY A 233 -0.46 36.81 4.18
C GLY A 233 -1.20 37.72 3.21
N ILE A 234 -2.37 38.24 3.61
CA ILE A 234 -3.24 39.03 2.73
C ILE A 234 -3.06 40.53 2.96
N TYR A 235 -3.22 41.29 1.88
CA TYR A 235 -3.34 42.74 1.88
C TYR A 235 -4.51 43.15 0.99
N ALA A 236 -5.72 43.03 1.53
CA ALA A 236 -6.97 43.17 0.81
C ALA A 236 -8.02 43.93 1.64
N ARG A 237 -9.09 44.41 1.01
CA ARG A 237 -10.20 45.08 1.72
C ARG A 237 -11.31 44.13 2.15
N TYR A 238 -11.53 43.06 1.40
CA TYR A 238 -12.64 42.14 1.63
C TYR A 238 -12.15 40.70 1.78
N LEU A 239 -12.78 39.97 2.70
CA LEU A 239 -12.68 38.52 2.83
C LEU A 239 -14.08 37.91 2.80
N ARG A 240 -14.27 36.78 2.10
CA ARG A 240 -15.54 36.07 2.02
C ARG A 240 -15.35 34.59 2.33
N LEU A 241 -16.20 34.05 3.20
CA LEU A 241 -16.42 32.62 3.39
C LEU A 241 -17.56 32.19 2.47
N GLN A 242 -17.27 31.31 1.52
CA GLN A 242 -18.21 30.78 0.55
C GLN A 242 -18.51 29.31 0.89
N GLY A 243 -19.74 29.01 1.29
CA GLY A 243 -20.19 27.64 1.48
C GLY A 243 -20.11 26.81 0.20
N VAL A 244 -19.88 25.51 0.36
CA VAL A 244 -19.89 24.52 -0.74
C VAL A 244 -20.70 23.27 -0.38
N THR A 245 -20.52 22.77 0.85
CA THR A 245 -21.27 21.61 1.39
C THR A 245 -21.55 21.84 2.87
N ARG A 246 -22.81 21.71 3.29
CA ARG A 246 -23.23 21.80 4.70
C ARG A 246 -22.92 20.49 5.43
N ALA A 247 -22.45 20.58 6.67
CA ALA A 247 -22.20 19.40 7.51
C ALA A 247 -23.49 18.80 8.10
N THR A 248 -24.57 19.58 8.11
CA THR A 248 -25.87 19.17 8.62
C THR A 248 -26.97 19.50 7.61
N GLN A 249 -28.22 19.12 7.93
CA GLN A 249 -29.39 19.49 7.12
C GLN A 249 -29.74 20.98 7.17
N TYR A 250 -29.23 21.72 8.15
CA TYR A 250 -29.44 23.15 8.35
C TYR A 250 -28.46 23.99 7.51
N GLY A 251 -28.62 25.32 7.50
CA GLY A 251 -27.67 26.27 6.91
C GLY A 251 -26.30 26.28 7.60
N TYR A 252 -25.45 27.23 7.22
CA TYR A 252 -24.21 27.54 7.93
C TYR A 252 -24.47 28.44 9.13
N SER A 253 -23.79 28.19 10.24
CA SER A 253 -23.93 28.97 11.48
C SER A 253 -22.57 29.22 12.14
N LEU A 254 -22.26 30.49 12.38
CA LEU A 254 -20.95 30.95 12.87
C LEU A 254 -21.16 31.90 14.04
N PHE A 255 -20.56 31.60 15.20
CA PHE A 255 -20.57 32.47 16.37
C PHE A 255 -19.69 33.70 16.16
N GLU A 256 -18.43 33.51 15.77
CA GLU A 256 -17.47 34.63 15.67
C GLU A 256 -16.39 34.36 14.62
N ALA A 257 -15.92 35.41 13.96
CA ALA A 257 -14.73 35.45 13.12
C ALA A 257 -13.74 36.50 13.65
N GLU A 258 -12.61 36.04 14.18
CA GLU A 258 -11.53 36.91 14.66
C GLU A 258 -10.43 37.03 13.60
N PHE A 259 -9.94 38.25 13.37
CA PHE A 259 -8.78 38.50 12.50
C PHE A 259 -7.66 39.20 13.26
N ARG A 260 -6.41 38.94 12.89
CA ARG A 260 -5.25 39.60 13.48
C ARG A 260 -4.24 40.05 12.44
N ALA A 261 -3.53 41.12 12.78
CA ALA A 261 -2.42 41.62 11.99
C ALA A 261 -1.32 40.56 11.84
N PRO A 262 -0.56 40.58 10.73
CA PRO A 262 0.56 39.66 10.55
C PRO A 262 1.71 39.94 11.52
N THR A 263 2.21 38.88 12.13
CA THR A 263 3.38 38.85 13.02
C THR A 263 4.31 37.69 12.63
N ALA A 264 5.48 37.60 13.27
CA ALA A 264 6.42 36.51 13.03
C ALA A 264 5.86 35.14 13.49
N GLU A 265 4.94 35.13 14.46
CA GLU A 265 4.34 33.92 15.04
C GLU A 265 3.19 33.35 14.19
N ASN A 266 2.56 34.17 13.34
CA ASN A 266 1.42 33.75 12.52
C ASN A 266 1.68 33.85 11.02
N SER A 267 2.94 34.08 10.61
CA SER A 267 3.36 34.15 9.21
C SER A 267 4.45 33.11 8.93
N LEU A 268 4.52 32.58 7.71
CA LEU A 268 5.63 31.71 7.35
C LEU A 268 6.96 32.49 7.40
N PRO A 269 8.00 31.95 8.05
CA PRO A 269 9.31 32.58 8.02
C PRO A 269 9.95 32.42 6.64
N THR A 270 10.75 33.42 6.26
CA THR A 270 11.70 33.27 5.16
C THR A 270 12.93 32.52 5.67
N LEU A 271 13.19 31.34 5.13
CA LEU A 271 14.38 30.54 5.37
C LEU A 271 15.60 31.21 4.75
N GLN A 272 16.71 31.18 5.49
CA GLN A 272 18.02 31.37 4.89
C GLN A 272 18.41 30.05 4.24
N THR A 273 18.40 30.00 2.92
CA THR A 273 18.68 28.79 2.16
C THR A 273 20.12 28.75 1.68
N SER A 274 20.61 27.54 1.41
CA SER A 274 21.94 27.28 0.86
C SER A 274 21.86 26.31 -0.31
N ALA A 275 22.79 26.45 -1.25
CA ALA A 275 22.88 25.59 -2.42
C ALA A 275 23.05 24.11 -2.03
N VAL A 276 22.22 23.23 -2.59
CA VAL A 276 22.46 21.78 -2.55
C VAL A 276 23.28 21.40 -3.77
N SER A 277 24.54 21.05 -3.53
CA SER A 277 25.47 20.60 -4.56
C SER A 277 25.34 19.10 -4.78
N VAL A 278 25.52 18.68 -6.04
CA VAL A 278 25.47 17.29 -6.48
C VAL A 278 26.60 17.02 -7.46
N PRO A 279 27.11 15.78 -7.55
CA PRO A 279 28.22 15.47 -8.44
C PRO A 279 27.76 15.50 -9.91
N MET A 280 28.48 16.24 -10.74
CA MET A 280 28.18 16.40 -12.18
C MET A 280 28.84 15.34 -13.08
N SER A 281 29.47 14.34 -12.48
CA SER A 281 30.05 13.19 -13.16
C SER A 281 30.30 12.06 -12.14
N GLY A 282 30.57 10.85 -12.63
CA GLY A 282 31.02 9.73 -11.80
C GLY A 282 32.49 9.83 -11.35
N ALA A 283 33.10 11.02 -11.35
CA ALA A 283 34.46 11.20 -10.85
C ALA A 283 34.48 10.91 -9.34
N GLY A 284 35.34 9.98 -8.92
CA GLY A 284 35.39 9.54 -7.51
C GLY A 284 34.25 8.59 -7.11
N LEU A 285 33.61 7.94 -8.08
CA LEU A 285 32.57 6.93 -7.82
C LEU A 285 33.10 5.81 -6.92
N THR A 286 32.43 5.61 -5.79
CA THR A 286 32.62 4.48 -4.87
C THR A 286 31.39 3.57 -4.97
N PRO A 287 31.54 2.24 -5.03
CA PRO A 287 30.40 1.33 -4.90
C PRO A 287 29.71 1.47 -3.53
N LEU A 288 28.44 1.07 -3.43
CA LEU A 288 27.79 0.89 -2.12
C LEU A 288 28.55 -0.15 -1.27
N PRO A 289 28.39 -0.13 0.08
CA PRO A 289 29.00 -1.13 0.95
C PRO A 289 28.79 -2.56 0.45
N GLN A 290 29.87 -3.33 0.46
CA GLN A 290 29.89 -4.70 -0.05
C GLN A 290 30.18 -5.69 1.08
N PHE A 291 29.43 -6.79 1.10
CA PHE A 291 29.51 -7.83 2.10
C PHE A 291 29.99 -9.13 1.47
N ASP A 292 31.08 -9.70 1.99
CA ASP A 292 31.62 -10.98 1.47
C ASP A 292 30.60 -12.11 1.65
N GLU A 293 30.01 -12.21 2.84
CA GLU A 293 28.99 -13.22 3.20
C GLU A 293 27.67 -12.56 3.58
N PRO A 294 26.52 -13.21 3.31
CA PRO A 294 25.24 -12.70 3.77
C PRO A 294 25.12 -12.88 5.30
N ILE A 295 24.21 -12.13 5.92
CA ILE A 295 23.86 -12.31 7.34
C ILE A 295 23.35 -13.74 7.56
N GLU A 296 22.52 -14.23 6.63
CA GLU A 296 21.99 -15.59 6.61
C GLU A 296 21.90 -16.07 5.16
N SER A 297 22.48 -17.24 4.88
CA SER A 297 22.28 -17.97 3.63
C SER A 297 20.92 -18.68 3.66
N THR A 298 20.11 -18.44 2.63
CA THR A 298 18.83 -19.11 2.41
C THR A 298 19.00 -20.56 1.92
N GLN A 299 20.15 -20.88 1.33
CA GLN A 299 20.47 -22.24 0.88
C GLN A 299 21.98 -22.49 0.83
N PHE A 300 22.44 -23.69 1.19
CA PHE A 300 23.83 -24.14 1.07
C PHE A 300 23.94 -25.67 1.08
N SER A 301 25.08 -26.22 0.66
CA SER A 301 25.34 -27.67 0.66
C SER A 301 26.36 -28.07 1.72
N LEU A 302 26.15 -29.22 2.36
CA LEU A 302 27.11 -29.85 3.26
C LEU A 302 28.17 -30.65 2.47
N PRO A 303 29.31 -31.01 3.09
CA PRO A 303 30.38 -31.75 2.41
C PRO A 303 29.97 -33.11 1.82
N ASP A 304 28.95 -33.76 2.38
CA ASP A 304 28.43 -35.04 1.90
C ASP A 304 27.39 -34.90 0.78
N GLY A 305 27.03 -33.67 0.42
CA GLY A 305 26.06 -33.35 -0.63
C GLY A 305 24.69 -32.92 -0.12
N ARG A 306 24.37 -33.03 1.18
CA ARG A 306 23.04 -32.60 1.67
C ARG A 306 22.78 -31.13 1.37
N LEU A 307 21.60 -30.82 0.85
CA LEU A 307 21.13 -29.47 0.60
C LEU A 307 20.36 -28.96 1.82
N VAL A 308 20.78 -27.84 2.38
CA VAL A 308 20.10 -27.16 3.48
C VAL A 308 19.40 -25.92 2.93
N THR A 309 18.10 -25.80 3.14
CA THR A 309 17.29 -24.63 2.74
C THR A 309 16.62 -24.02 3.98
N ARG A 310 16.76 -22.71 4.15
CA ARG A 310 16.30 -21.95 5.32
C ARG A 310 15.34 -20.85 4.91
N PHE A 311 14.23 -20.73 5.63
CA PHE A 311 13.24 -19.71 5.36
C PHE A 311 12.41 -19.35 6.58
N GLY A 312 11.97 -18.10 6.63
CA GLY A 312 11.14 -17.57 7.70
C GLY A 312 9.66 -17.70 7.39
N MET A 313 8.88 -17.77 8.46
CA MET A 313 7.43 -17.89 8.43
C MET A 313 6.77 -16.85 9.32
N VAL A 314 5.55 -16.45 8.96
CA VAL A 314 4.73 -15.50 9.70
C VAL A 314 3.27 -15.96 9.67
N GLY A 315 2.52 -15.62 10.72
CA GLY A 315 1.10 -15.92 10.81
C GLY A 315 0.26 -15.12 9.82
N ARG A 316 -0.73 -15.79 9.22
CA ARG A 316 -1.71 -15.25 8.26
C ARG A 316 -3.13 -15.48 8.78
N SER A 317 -4.03 -14.56 8.46
CA SER A 317 -5.42 -14.66 8.92
C SER A 317 -6.20 -15.74 8.16
N ARG A 318 -5.71 -16.14 6.98
CA ARG A 318 -6.35 -17.16 6.14
C ARG A 318 -5.35 -17.96 5.31
N HIS A 319 -5.75 -19.15 4.88
CA HIS A 319 -4.97 -19.96 3.96
C HIS A 319 -5.00 -19.42 2.53
N ALA A 320 -3.97 -19.74 1.76
CA ALA A 320 -3.65 -19.13 0.46
C ALA A 320 -4.74 -19.25 -0.60
N ARG A 321 -5.65 -20.21 -0.44
CA ARG A 321 -6.62 -20.60 -1.46
C ARG A 321 -8.07 -20.41 -1.01
N GLU A 322 -8.28 -19.79 0.14
CA GLU A 322 -9.64 -19.68 0.68
C GLU A 322 -10.28 -18.33 0.29
N ARG A 323 -11.31 -18.40 -0.56
CA ARG A 323 -12.22 -17.30 -0.94
C ARG A 323 -13.60 -17.36 -0.26
N GLY A 324 -13.77 -18.23 0.74
CA GLY A 324 -15.06 -18.41 1.46
C GLY A 324 -15.96 -19.48 0.85
N GLU A 325 -15.64 -19.93 -0.36
CA GLU A 325 -16.40 -20.93 -1.12
C GLU A 325 -15.76 -22.32 -1.07
N ASP A 326 -16.59 -23.36 -1.08
CA ASP A 326 -16.14 -24.74 -1.26
C ASP A 326 -15.79 -24.96 -2.72
N TRP A 327 -14.55 -25.36 -2.99
CA TRP A 327 -14.00 -25.53 -4.34
C TRP A 327 -14.43 -26.86 -4.96
N ASN A 328 -15.74 -27.04 -5.11
CA ASN A 328 -16.33 -28.27 -5.61
C ASN A 328 -16.32 -28.30 -7.14
N GLU A 329 -15.82 -29.41 -7.72
CA GLU A 329 -16.00 -29.71 -9.14
C GLU A 329 -17.48 -29.91 -9.47
N ILE A 330 -17.89 -29.57 -10.70
CA ILE A 330 -19.23 -29.86 -11.20
C ILE A 330 -19.55 -31.36 -11.01
N GLY A 331 -20.55 -31.65 -10.17
CA GLY A 331 -21.01 -33.01 -9.88
C GLY A 331 -20.57 -33.60 -8.53
N TYR A 332 -19.76 -32.88 -7.74
CA TYR A 332 -19.28 -33.33 -6.43
C TYR A 332 -19.65 -32.34 -5.32
N GLY A 333 -20.85 -32.46 -4.73
CA GLY A 333 -21.33 -31.59 -3.65
C GLY A 333 -22.18 -30.41 -4.14
N VAL A 334 -22.65 -29.56 -3.21
CA VAL A 334 -23.33 -28.30 -3.57
C VAL A 334 -22.27 -27.38 -4.15
N ASN A 335 -22.41 -27.02 -5.44
CA ASN A 335 -21.53 -26.03 -6.05
C ASN A 335 -21.94 -24.63 -5.59
N ASP A 336 -21.51 -24.27 -4.39
CA ASP A 336 -21.71 -22.95 -3.80
C ASP A 336 -20.88 -21.84 -4.49
N THR A 337 -19.95 -22.23 -5.39
CA THR A 337 -19.16 -21.27 -6.18
C THR A 337 -19.96 -20.66 -7.31
N VAL A 338 -21.21 -21.08 -7.57
CA VAL A 338 -22.08 -20.50 -8.60
C VAL A 338 -23.51 -20.22 -8.12
N ASP A 339 -24.16 -19.19 -8.65
CA ASP A 339 -25.56 -18.88 -8.39
C ASP A 339 -26.51 -19.84 -9.13
N ALA A 340 -27.82 -19.69 -8.91
CA ALA A 340 -28.84 -20.53 -9.57
C ALA A 340 -28.85 -20.44 -11.11
N ALA A 341 -28.16 -19.46 -11.69
CA ALA A 341 -27.95 -19.30 -13.14
C ALA A 341 -26.59 -19.82 -13.61
N GLY A 342 -25.75 -20.35 -12.71
CA GLY A 342 -24.42 -20.87 -13.01
C GLY A 342 -23.31 -19.82 -13.05
N ASN A 343 -23.56 -18.58 -12.58
CA ASN A 343 -22.54 -17.54 -12.52
C ASN A 343 -21.73 -17.65 -11.22
N PRO A 344 -20.41 -17.38 -11.23
CA PRO A 344 -19.59 -17.42 -10.02
C PRO A 344 -20.17 -16.59 -8.86
N ARG A 345 -20.25 -17.18 -7.66
CA ARG A 345 -20.63 -16.55 -6.40
C ARG A 345 -19.39 -16.32 -5.55
N ASP A 346 -18.84 -15.12 -5.67
CA ASP A 346 -17.80 -14.66 -4.75
C ASP A 346 -18.37 -14.53 -3.32
N LYS A 347 -17.83 -15.32 -2.37
CA LYS A 347 -18.18 -15.27 -0.95
C LYS A 347 -17.33 -14.27 -0.15
N GLY A 348 -16.49 -13.48 -0.83
CA GLY A 348 -15.71 -12.39 -0.27
C GLY A 348 -14.21 -12.59 -0.41
N PRO A 349 -13.42 -11.51 -0.28
CA PRO A 349 -11.98 -11.59 -0.43
C PRO A 349 -11.37 -12.51 0.63
N GLY A 350 -10.46 -13.38 0.21
CA GLY A 350 -9.62 -14.12 1.13
C GLY A 350 -8.65 -13.19 1.87
N ALA A 351 -8.07 -13.70 2.95
CA ALA A 351 -7.22 -12.93 3.85
C ALA A 351 -5.80 -13.52 3.96
N HIS A 352 -5.31 -14.21 2.94
CA HIS A 352 -4.01 -14.85 2.98
C HIS A 352 -2.84 -13.87 2.99
N LEU A 353 -2.92 -12.83 2.16
CA LEU A 353 -1.85 -11.86 2.00
C LEU A 353 -1.84 -10.81 3.13
N ASN A 354 -2.77 -10.87 4.07
CA ASN A 354 -2.78 -9.99 5.22
C ASN A 354 -1.91 -10.53 6.36
N PHE A 355 -1.70 -9.73 7.40
CA PHE A 355 -1.02 -10.15 8.61
C PHE A 355 -2.05 -10.24 9.74
N VAL A 356 -1.90 -11.20 10.64
CA VAL A 356 -2.71 -11.28 11.87
C VAL A 356 -2.36 -10.13 12.82
N ALA A 357 -3.24 -9.76 13.75
CA ALA A 357 -2.90 -8.75 14.77
C ALA A 357 -1.65 -9.14 15.59
N ASN A 358 -0.87 -8.13 15.98
CA ASN A 358 0.36 -8.25 16.79
C ASN A 358 1.47 -9.11 16.16
N TYR A 359 1.47 -9.26 14.84
CA TYR A 359 2.47 -10.05 14.11
C TYR A 359 3.92 -9.55 14.25
N PHE A 360 4.12 -8.33 14.75
CA PHE A 360 5.45 -7.75 15.04
C PHE A 360 6.15 -8.37 16.26
N GLN A 361 5.38 -8.94 17.20
CA GLN A 361 5.85 -9.32 18.54
C GLN A 361 6.41 -10.74 18.58
N PHE A 362 7.50 -10.98 17.85
CA PHE A 362 8.18 -12.28 17.80
C PHE A 362 7.31 -13.44 17.29
N ARG A 363 6.22 -13.13 16.57
CA ARG A 363 5.29 -14.09 15.95
C ARG A 363 5.76 -14.59 14.58
N THR A 364 7.08 -14.57 14.38
CA THR A 364 7.74 -15.17 13.23
C THR A 364 8.66 -16.28 13.72
N TRP A 365 8.93 -17.27 12.88
CA TRP A 365 9.85 -18.36 13.20
C TRP A 365 10.59 -18.82 11.95
N GLY A 366 11.66 -19.57 12.18
CA GLY A 366 12.46 -20.17 11.13
C GLY A 366 12.08 -21.61 10.85
N VAL A 367 12.24 -22.00 9.58
CA VAL A 367 12.20 -23.39 9.13
C VAL A 367 13.50 -23.70 8.40
N GLU A 368 14.05 -24.89 8.65
CA GLU A 368 15.20 -25.43 7.94
C GLU A 368 14.86 -26.82 7.40
N ILE A 369 14.96 -26.99 6.08
CA ILE A 369 14.79 -28.29 5.40
C ILE A 369 16.17 -28.80 4.99
N ILE A 370 16.49 -30.02 5.44
CA ILE A 370 17.71 -30.75 5.12
C ILE A 370 17.33 -31.89 4.18
N ASP A 371 17.86 -31.83 2.96
CA ASP A 371 17.54 -32.74 1.86
C ASP A 371 18.78 -33.56 1.49
N ASP A 372 18.69 -34.88 1.63
CA ASP A 372 19.80 -35.80 1.33
C ASP A 372 19.78 -36.37 -0.10
N SER A 373 18.93 -35.85 -0.97
CA SER A 373 18.76 -36.34 -2.34
C SER A 373 19.99 -36.20 -3.24
N HIS A 374 20.94 -35.33 -2.87
CA HIS A 374 22.23 -35.19 -3.55
C HIS A 374 23.37 -35.98 -2.89
N VAL A 375 23.11 -36.66 -1.78
CA VAL A 375 24.13 -37.47 -1.09
C VAL A 375 24.43 -38.71 -1.90
N ALA A 376 25.71 -38.94 -2.18
CA ALA A 376 26.15 -40.06 -2.99
C ALA A 376 25.72 -41.41 -2.39
N GLY A 377 24.98 -42.21 -3.17
CA GLY A 377 24.50 -43.54 -2.77
C GLY A 377 23.13 -43.56 -2.09
N VAL A 378 22.54 -42.40 -1.80
CA VAL A 378 21.13 -42.32 -1.38
C VAL A 378 20.23 -42.64 -2.57
N THR A 379 19.34 -43.62 -2.38
CA THR A 379 18.34 -44.05 -3.38
C THR A 379 16.91 -43.85 -2.90
N HIS A 380 16.73 -43.50 -1.63
CA HIS A 380 15.46 -43.27 -0.95
C HIS A 380 15.61 -41.98 -0.12
N PRO A 381 15.64 -40.82 -0.80
CA PRO A 381 15.89 -39.55 -0.14
C PRO A 381 14.84 -39.20 0.90
N LYS A 382 15.25 -38.37 1.85
CA LYS A 382 14.48 -37.95 3.01
C LYS A 382 14.67 -36.46 3.26
N LEU A 383 13.64 -35.84 3.84
CA LEU A 383 13.70 -34.49 4.35
C LEU A 383 13.67 -34.50 5.88
N VAL A 384 14.63 -33.83 6.50
CA VAL A 384 14.53 -33.44 7.91
C VAL A 384 14.10 -31.97 7.95
N VAL A 385 12.99 -31.70 8.63
CA VAL A 385 12.42 -30.36 8.74
C VAL A 385 12.51 -29.90 10.19
N ASN A 386 13.29 -28.86 10.42
CA ASN A 386 13.56 -28.27 11.73
C ASN A 386 12.79 -26.95 11.88
N GLN A 387 12.32 -26.63 13.09
CA GLN A 387 11.75 -25.33 13.43
C GLN A 387 12.66 -24.56 14.38
N TYR A 388 12.59 -23.23 14.31
CA TYR A 388 13.35 -22.29 15.13
C TYR A 388 12.42 -21.16 15.62
N PHE A 389 11.83 -21.35 16.79
CA PHE A 389 10.94 -20.37 17.40
C PHE A 389 11.71 -19.35 18.25
N GLN A 390 11.19 -18.13 18.32
CA GLN A 390 11.73 -17.08 19.19
C GLN A 390 11.24 -17.22 20.64
N GLU A 391 10.06 -17.81 20.81
CA GLU A 391 9.44 -18.13 22.10
C GLU A 391 8.85 -19.54 22.04
N PRO A 392 8.60 -20.22 23.16
CA PRO A 392 7.92 -21.52 23.13
C PRO A 392 6.53 -21.39 22.49
N GLN A 393 6.26 -22.19 21.45
CA GLN A 393 5.00 -22.14 20.68
C GLN A 393 4.32 -23.51 20.69
N LYS A 394 3.02 -23.59 20.46
CA LYS A 394 2.36 -24.90 20.24
C LYS A 394 2.99 -25.56 19.02
N GLY A 395 3.39 -26.83 19.12
CA GLY A 395 3.76 -27.62 17.95
C GLY A 395 2.50 -28.00 17.18
N GLY A 396 2.04 -27.08 16.35
CA GLY A 396 1.06 -27.37 15.33
C GLY A 396 1.68 -28.23 14.21
N GLY A 397 0.86 -28.56 13.22
CA GLY A 397 1.19 -29.56 12.20
C GLY A 397 1.80 -28.96 10.94
N HIS A 398 2.33 -29.87 10.12
CA HIS A 398 2.90 -29.57 8.82
C HIS A 398 2.08 -30.25 7.72
N VAL A 399 1.90 -29.53 6.63
CA VAL A 399 1.39 -30.06 5.36
C VAL A 399 2.57 -30.17 4.41
N PHE A 400 2.69 -31.30 3.72
CA PHE A 400 3.70 -31.53 2.68
C PHE A 400 3.10 -31.88 1.32
N VAL A 401 1.89 -32.46 1.29
CA VAL A 401 1.27 -32.95 0.05
C VAL A 401 -0.24 -32.72 0.07
N ARG A 402 -0.78 -32.19 -1.03
CA ARG A 402 -2.22 -32.01 -1.20
C ARG A 402 -2.93 -33.34 -1.52
N GLY A 403 -4.09 -33.61 -0.90
CA GLY A 403 -4.99 -34.71 -1.24
C GLY A 403 -5.83 -34.42 -2.48
N PHE A 404 -5.18 -34.08 -3.59
CA PHE A 404 -5.83 -33.55 -4.80
C PHE A 404 -6.80 -34.53 -5.46
N ASP A 405 -6.70 -35.82 -5.16
CA ASP A 405 -7.54 -36.89 -5.69
C ASP A 405 -8.85 -37.07 -4.90
N ASN A 406 -8.93 -36.58 -3.66
CA ASN A 406 -10.15 -36.65 -2.86
C ASN A 406 -11.09 -35.46 -3.16
N PRO A 407 -12.26 -35.67 -3.80
CA PRO A 407 -13.17 -34.57 -4.16
C PRO A 407 -13.80 -33.86 -2.95
N TYR A 408 -13.73 -34.44 -1.76
CA TYR A 408 -14.21 -33.83 -0.52
C TYR A 408 -13.13 -33.01 0.20
N VAL A 409 -11.91 -32.96 -0.35
CA VAL A 409 -10.83 -32.10 0.16
C VAL A 409 -10.95 -30.73 -0.52
N THR A 410 -11.80 -29.88 0.05
CA THR A 410 -12.06 -28.51 -0.44
C THR A 410 -11.02 -27.50 0.02
N GLY A 411 -10.30 -27.81 1.12
CA GLY A 411 -9.15 -27.04 1.62
C GLY A 411 -7.83 -27.83 1.56
N TYR A 412 -7.48 -28.48 2.67
CA TYR A 412 -6.15 -29.03 2.96
C TYR A 412 -5.96 -30.47 2.53
N GLY A 413 -4.81 -30.78 1.92
CA GLY A 413 -4.34 -32.16 1.87
C GLY A 413 -3.79 -32.67 3.19
N TRP A 414 -3.20 -33.86 3.12
CA TRP A 414 -2.60 -34.60 4.22
C TRP A 414 -1.77 -33.69 5.13
N MET A 415 -2.38 -33.24 6.22
CA MET A 415 -1.66 -32.71 7.37
C MET A 415 -1.10 -33.93 8.09
N SER A 416 0.19 -33.95 8.42
CA SER A 416 0.67 -34.89 9.45
C SER A 416 0.56 -34.14 10.78
N PRO A 417 -0.47 -34.44 11.59
CA PRO A 417 -0.56 -33.87 12.91
C PRO A 417 0.38 -34.53 13.93
N GLY A 418 1.31 -35.41 13.54
CA GLY A 418 1.94 -36.31 14.51
C GLY A 418 3.28 -36.98 14.23
N ASP A 419 3.90 -36.84 13.06
CA ASP A 419 5.20 -37.51 12.82
C ASP A 419 6.39 -36.67 13.30
N LEU A 420 6.23 -36.00 14.44
CA LEU A 420 7.34 -35.36 15.13
C LEU A 420 8.29 -36.46 15.60
N LEU A 421 9.59 -36.20 15.50
CA LEU A 421 10.60 -37.13 15.98
C LEU A 421 10.52 -37.34 17.50
N ASP A 422 9.99 -36.37 18.24
CA ASP A 422 9.57 -36.46 19.64
C ASP A 422 8.06 -36.24 19.72
N ASP A 423 7.27 -37.31 19.69
CA ASP A 423 5.83 -37.26 19.90
C ASP A 423 5.46 -37.27 21.40
N SER A 424 6.36 -37.75 22.27
CA SER A 424 6.12 -37.92 23.71
C SER A 424 5.81 -36.62 24.44
N THR A 425 6.38 -35.51 23.96
CA THR A 425 6.12 -34.16 24.48
C THR A 425 4.76 -33.63 24.00
N TYR A 426 4.26 -34.12 22.85
CA TYR A 426 3.11 -33.62 22.10
C TYR A 426 1.79 -34.34 22.36
N LEU A 427 1.82 -35.48 23.06
CA LEU A 427 0.62 -36.22 23.44
C LEU A 427 -0.21 -35.53 24.54
N THR A 428 0.28 -34.43 25.11
CA THR A 428 -0.44 -33.60 26.09
C THR A 428 -0.89 -32.31 25.39
N ASP A 429 -2.21 -32.06 25.33
CA ASP A 429 -2.74 -30.83 24.74
C ASP A 429 -2.08 -29.60 25.38
N GLY A 430 -1.42 -28.78 24.53
CA GLY A 430 -0.81 -27.51 24.93
C GLY A 430 0.69 -27.54 25.26
N ALA A 431 1.39 -28.67 25.16
CA ALA A 431 2.84 -28.70 25.34
C ALA A 431 3.58 -27.91 24.22
N PRO A 432 4.47 -26.95 24.57
CA PRO A 432 5.10 -26.11 23.56
C PRO A 432 6.39 -26.71 22.98
N CYS A 433 6.67 -26.43 21.71
CA CYS A 433 7.95 -26.60 21.05
C CYS A 433 8.99 -25.82 21.83
N PRO A 434 10.13 -26.44 22.23
CA PRO A 434 11.17 -25.71 22.89
C PRO A 434 11.81 -24.69 21.95
N VAL A 435 12.31 -23.59 22.51
CA VAL A 435 13.14 -22.64 21.78
C VAL A 435 14.49 -23.30 21.50
N VAL A 436 14.83 -23.42 20.22
CA VAL A 436 16.15 -23.87 19.76
C VAL A 436 16.87 -22.66 19.19
N ALA A 437 18.08 -22.39 19.69
CA ALA A 437 18.90 -21.31 19.16
C ALA A 437 19.22 -21.56 17.69
N LYS A 438 19.04 -20.54 16.85
CA LYS A 438 19.39 -20.63 15.44
C LYS A 438 20.91 -20.81 15.27
N PRO A 439 21.37 -21.69 14.36
CA PRO A 439 22.78 -21.81 14.06
C PRO A 439 23.35 -20.60 13.32
N ALA A 440 24.67 -20.46 13.36
CA ALA A 440 25.41 -19.48 12.57
C ALA A 440 25.19 -19.68 11.05
N ASN A 441 25.54 -18.64 10.27
CA ASN A 441 25.43 -18.68 8.81
C ASN A 441 26.24 -19.86 8.22
N GLY A 442 25.63 -20.61 7.30
CA GLY A 442 26.25 -21.76 6.62
C GLY A 442 26.55 -22.97 7.50
N VAL A 443 26.13 -22.98 8.77
CA VAL A 443 26.42 -24.06 9.73
C VAL A 443 25.15 -24.81 10.09
N LEU A 444 25.15 -26.14 10.02
CA LEU A 444 24.07 -26.97 10.57
C LEU A 444 24.37 -27.31 12.05
N LEU A 445 23.35 -27.28 12.94
CA LEU A 445 23.56 -27.52 14.38
C LEU A 445 24.11 -28.92 14.70
N ARG A 446 23.57 -29.93 14.02
CA ARG A 446 23.92 -31.34 14.25
C ARG A 446 24.21 -32.00 12.90
N PRO A 447 25.36 -31.71 12.25
CA PRO A 447 25.64 -32.19 10.91
C PRO A 447 25.90 -33.71 10.85
N ASP A 448 26.51 -34.25 11.91
CA ASP A 448 26.92 -35.66 11.99
C ASP A 448 26.14 -36.47 13.04
N SER A 449 25.11 -35.87 13.64
CA SER A 449 24.29 -36.45 14.71
C SER A 449 22.88 -35.86 14.65
N GLY A 450 21.98 -36.26 15.54
CA GLY A 450 20.69 -35.59 15.68
C GLY A 450 19.75 -36.34 16.60
N TYR A 451 18.59 -35.77 16.83
CA TYR A 451 17.60 -36.36 17.73
C TYR A 451 17.08 -37.70 17.20
N GLY A 452 16.84 -38.65 18.11
CA GLY A 452 16.34 -39.98 17.73
C GLY A 452 17.23 -40.75 16.75
N GLY A 453 18.49 -40.35 16.57
CA GLY A 453 19.40 -40.91 15.56
C GLY A 453 19.19 -40.37 14.13
N VAL A 454 18.29 -39.40 13.93
CA VAL A 454 18.08 -38.74 12.65
C VAL A 454 19.07 -37.60 12.48
N MET A 455 20.05 -37.78 11.59
CA MET A 455 21.09 -36.76 11.35
C MET A 455 20.46 -35.42 10.95
N GLY A 456 20.93 -34.32 11.55
CA GLY A 456 20.42 -32.97 11.29
C GLY A 456 19.22 -32.57 12.14
N ALA A 457 18.48 -33.51 12.74
CA ALA A 457 17.32 -33.18 13.56
C ALA A 457 17.72 -32.43 14.84
N ASN A 458 17.03 -31.33 15.12
CA ASN A 458 17.32 -30.41 16.21
C ASN A 458 16.35 -30.49 17.41
N ASP A 459 15.26 -31.28 17.26
CA ASP A 459 14.20 -31.57 18.24
C ASP A 459 13.42 -30.38 18.82
N GLY A 460 13.58 -29.21 18.22
CA GLY A 460 12.60 -28.12 18.31
C GLY A 460 11.40 -28.41 17.41
N CYS A 461 10.73 -29.54 17.60
CA CYS A 461 9.65 -30.04 16.73
C CYS A 461 10.10 -30.45 15.33
N SER A 462 11.20 -31.19 15.25
CA SER A 462 11.68 -31.75 13.98
C SER A 462 10.73 -32.81 13.43
N VAL A 463 10.55 -32.82 12.11
CA VAL A 463 9.84 -33.85 11.34
C VAL A 463 10.79 -34.57 10.39
N LEU A 464 10.62 -35.88 10.23
CA LEU A 464 11.22 -36.66 9.15
C LEU A 464 10.14 -36.99 8.12
N PHE A 465 10.33 -36.53 6.89
CA PHE A 465 9.46 -36.86 5.77
C PHE A 465 10.26 -37.68 4.76
N ASP A 466 9.92 -38.97 4.61
CA ASP A 466 10.69 -39.92 3.78
C ASP A 466 9.86 -40.70 2.75
N THR A 467 8.56 -40.47 2.72
CA THR A 467 7.62 -41.23 1.90
C THR A 467 6.60 -40.29 1.26
N PHE A 468 6.50 -40.33 -0.07
CA PHE A 468 5.41 -39.70 -0.79
C PHE A 468 4.12 -40.52 -0.59
N PRO A 469 3.04 -39.92 -0.06
CA PRO A 469 1.82 -40.66 0.25
C PRO A 469 1.12 -41.20 -1.00
N GLY A 470 0.52 -42.38 -0.86
CA GLY A 470 -0.32 -42.96 -1.90
C GLY A 470 -1.58 -42.13 -2.12
N HIS A 471 -2.13 -42.18 -3.34
CA HIS A 471 -3.30 -41.41 -3.77
C HIS A 471 -4.05 -42.15 -4.88
N ARG A 472 -5.23 -41.68 -5.27
CA ARG A 472 -5.95 -42.20 -6.44
C ARG A 472 -5.52 -41.49 -7.71
N ASP A 473 -5.39 -42.27 -8.78
CA ASP A 473 -5.10 -41.76 -10.12
C ASP A 473 -6.34 -41.05 -10.69
N ASN A 474 -6.12 -39.99 -11.46
CA ASN A 474 -7.19 -39.17 -12.04
C ASN A 474 -7.16 -39.26 -13.58
N SER A 475 -8.33 -39.32 -14.21
CA SER A 475 -8.47 -39.22 -15.67
C SER A 475 -9.60 -38.26 -16.05
N PRO A 476 -9.51 -37.58 -17.21
CA PRO A 476 -10.58 -36.71 -17.67
C PRO A 476 -11.86 -37.50 -17.93
N ASP A 477 -12.99 -37.00 -17.44
CA ASP A 477 -14.33 -37.49 -17.74
C ASP A 477 -14.81 -37.03 -19.14
N ALA A 478 -16.06 -37.31 -19.48
CA ALA A 478 -16.67 -36.90 -20.76
C ALA A 478 -16.70 -35.37 -20.96
N ASN A 479 -16.54 -34.59 -19.90
CA ASN A 479 -16.50 -33.13 -19.90
C ASN A 479 -15.08 -32.59 -19.78
N GLY A 480 -14.05 -33.45 -19.74
CA GLY A 480 -12.65 -33.06 -19.55
C GLY A 480 -12.27 -32.71 -18.10
N VAL A 481 -13.12 -33.02 -17.12
CA VAL A 481 -12.84 -32.82 -15.68
C VAL A 481 -12.02 -34.01 -15.19
N MET A 482 -10.87 -33.77 -14.54
CA MET A 482 -10.07 -34.89 -14.03
C MET A 482 -10.71 -35.43 -12.75
N VAL A 483 -11.19 -36.66 -12.81
CA VAL A 483 -11.85 -37.34 -11.69
C VAL A 483 -11.12 -38.64 -11.33
N PRO A 484 -11.24 -39.14 -10.09
CA PRO A 484 -10.65 -40.43 -9.72
C PRO A 484 -11.10 -41.54 -10.66
N ASN A 485 -10.14 -42.22 -11.29
CA ASN A 485 -10.41 -43.24 -12.30
C ASN A 485 -10.54 -44.66 -11.71
N GLY A 486 -10.50 -44.76 -10.37
CA GLY A 486 -10.58 -46.01 -9.62
C GLY A 486 -9.27 -46.77 -9.45
N LYS A 487 -8.16 -46.30 -10.04
CA LYS A 487 -6.81 -46.86 -9.85
C LYS A 487 -6.13 -46.20 -8.66
N THR A 488 -5.59 -47.00 -7.76
CA THR A 488 -4.76 -46.53 -6.64
C THR A 488 -3.30 -46.45 -7.09
N ILE A 489 -2.64 -45.36 -6.73
CA ILE A 489 -1.20 -45.17 -6.78
C ILE A 489 -0.67 -45.40 -5.37
N ASP A 490 0.17 -46.43 -5.22
CA ASP A 490 0.74 -46.77 -3.91
C ASP A 490 1.71 -45.68 -3.43
N ALA A 491 1.87 -45.59 -2.11
CA ALA A 491 2.91 -44.75 -1.52
C ALA A 491 4.28 -45.19 -2.02
N ARG A 492 5.18 -44.23 -2.22
CA ARG A 492 6.54 -44.51 -2.71
C ARG A 492 7.59 -43.67 -1.96
N PRO A 493 8.86 -44.07 -1.99
CA PRO A 493 9.95 -43.20 -1.55
C PRO A 493 9.92 -41.86 -2.28
N LEU A 494 10.43 -40.81 -1.62
CA LEU A 494 10.64 -39.53 -2.28
C LEU A 494 11.68 -39.64 -3.39
N GLU A 495 11.61 -38.76 -4.38
CA GLU A 495 12.53 -38.72 -5.52
C GLU A 495 12.93 -37.26 -5.83
N VAL A 496 14.13 -37.07 -6.38
CA VAL A 496 14.57 -35.76 -6.88
C VAL A 496 13.54 -35.23 -7.89
N GLY A 497 13.13 -33.97 -7.71
CA GLY A 497 12.10 -33.33 -8.52
C GLY A 497 10.67 -33.46 -7.98
N ASP A 498 10.46 -34.19 -6.89
CA ASP A 498 9.16 -34.19 -6.21
C ASP A 498 8.79 -32.77 -5.75
N VAL A 499 7.56 -32.35 -6.08
CA VAL A 499 7.00 -31.05 -5.72
C VAL A 499 6.15 -31.20 -4.47
N LEU A 500 6.58 -30.56 -3.39
CA LEU A 500 5.95 -30.61 -2.07
C LEU A 500 5.33 -29.24 -1.74
N GLU A 501 4.11 -29.27 -1.23
CA GLU A 501 3.38 -28.10 -0.73
C GLU A 501 3.63 -27.99 0.77
N PHE A 502 4.44 -27.02 1.18
CA PHE A 502 4.79 -26.81 2.59
C PHE A 502 3.99 -25.67 3.20
N SER A 503 3.23 -25.98 4.24
CA SER A 503 2.62 -25.00 5.15
C SER A 503 2.72 -25.54 6.56
N SER A 504 3.03 -24.69 7.52
CA SER A 504 2.87 -25.02 8.94
C SER A 504 1.63 -24.33 9.51
N SER A 505 1.22 -24.73 10.70
CA SER A 505 0.19 -24.07 11.50
C SER A 505 0.73 -23.94 12.93
N PHE A 506 0.49 -22.81 13.60
CA PHE A 506 1.21 -22.47 14.84
C PHE A 506 0.33 -22.20 16.08
N PHE A 507 -0.99 -22.42 15.99
CA PHE A 507 -1.91 -22.37 17.16
C PHE A 507 -3.07 -23.39 17.08
N THR A 508 -3.04 -24.30 16.12
CA THR A 508 -4.09 -25.32 15.95
C THR A 508 -3.84 -26.50 16.89
N THR A 509 -4.87 -26.97 17.59
CA THR A 509 -4.76 -28.15 18.46
C THR A 509 -4.66 -29.43 17.63
N ARG A 510 -4.15 -30.50 18.25
CA ARG A 510 -4.10 -31.82 17.64
C ARG A 510 -5.49 -32.29 17.18
N GLU A 511 -6.50 -32.10 18.02
CA GLU A 511 -7.91 -32.41 17.73
C GLU A 511 -8.39 -31.78 16.42
N ILE A 512 -8.13 -30.49 16.21
CA ILE A 512 -8.58 -29.79 14.99
C ILE A 512 -7.82 -30.30 13.76
N MET A 513 -6.54 -30.64 13.90
CA MET A 513 -5.75 -31.19 12.78
C MET A 513 -6.06 -32.66 12.45
N ASP A 514 -6.47 -33.46 13.44
CA ASP A 514 -6.91 -34.85 13.25
C ASP A 514 -8.34 -34.94 12.68
N SER A 515 -9.13 -33.85 12.79
CA SER A 515 -10.51 -33.85 12.31
C SER A 515 -10.59 -34.00 10.78
N LEU A 516 -11.42 -34.93 10.32
CA LEU A 516 -11.71 -35.12 8.90
C LEU A 516 -12.74 -34.08 8.44
N GLY A 517 -12.37 -33.23 7.47
CA GLY A 517 -13.23 -32.16 6.94
C GLY A 517 -12.95 -30.79 7.58
N ASP A 518 -13.68 -29.75 7.16
CA ASP A 518 -13.63 -28.42 7.79
C ASP A 518 -14.67 -28.34 8.92
N SER A 519 -14.25 -28.69 10.14
CA SER A 519 -15.09 -28.86 11.32
C SER A 519 -15.31 -27.59 12.15
N HIS A 520 -15.08 -26.40 11.57
CA HIS A 520 -15.25 -25.08 12.21
C HIS A 520 -14.28 -24.74 13.36
N GLY A 521 -13.24 -25.54 13.61
CA GLY A 521 -12.17 -25.14 14.55
C GLY A 521 -11.28 -24.02 13.99
N TYR A 522 -10.82 -23.09 14.83
CA TYR A 522 -9.89 -22.02 14.41
C TYR A 522 -8.54 -22.62 13.98
N ARG A 523 -8.27 -22.55 12.67
CA ARG A 523 -7.01 -23.00 12.06
C ARG A 523 -6.13 -21.77 11.82
N TYR A 524 -4.97 -21.71 12.47
CA TYR A 524 -4.06 -20.58 12.31
C TYR A 524 -3.10 -20.85 11.16
N TYR A 525 -3.13 -19.96 10.17
CA TYR A 525 -2.45 -20.15 8.90
C TYR A 525 -1.10 -19.45 8.83
N THR A 526 -0.29 -19.88 7.87
CA THR A 526 1.03 -19.36 7.61
C THR A 526 1.20 -19.16 6.10
N ASN A 527 2.37 -18.73 5.64
CA ASN A 527 2.64 -18.66 4.20
C ASN A 527 2.62 -20.08 3.61
N GLU A 528 1.96 -20.24 2.47
CA GLU A 528 2.02 -21.51 1.73
C GLU A 528 3.19 -21.46 0.75
N LEU A 529 4.10 -22.44 0.82
CA LEU A 529 5.32 -22.50 0.05
C LEU A 529 5.39 -23.78 -0.80
N THR A 530 6.20 -23.76 -1.85
CA THR A 530 6.53 -24.96 -2.62
C THR A 530 8.00 -25.29 -2.46
N TYR A 531 8.30 -26.54 -2.10
CA TYR A 531 9.64 -27.10 -2.05
C TYR A 531 9.79 -28.15 -3.15
N VAL A 532 10.84 -28.04 -3.96
CA VAL A 532 11.18 -29.05 -4.98
C VAL A 532 12.37 -29.84 -4.47
N MET A 533 12.23 -31.16 -4.34
CA MET A 533 13.28 -32.03 -3.83
C MET A 533 14.54 -31.97 -4.72
N GLY A 534 15.69 -31.73 -4.10
CA GLY A 534 16.98 -31.48 -4.73
C GLY A 534 17.19 -30.04 -5.21
N GLU A 535 16.20 -29.16 -5.06
CA GLU A 535 16.22 -27.81 -5.62
C GLU A 535 15.94 -26.70 -4.60
N GLY A 536 15.12 -26.97 -3.59
CA GLY A 536 14.72 -26.00 -2.56
C GLY A 536 13.41 -25.29 -2.84
N LEU A 537 13.22 -24.13 -2.21
CA LEU A 537 12.01 -23.34 -2.36
C LEU A 537 11.84 -22.77 -3.77
N ARG A 538 10.59 -22.79 -4.27
CA ARG A 538 10.19 -22.18 -5.53
C ARG A 538 8.89 -21.39 -5.36
N PRO A 539 8.76 -20.21 -5.99
CA PRO A 539 7.46 -19.57 -6.20
C PRO A 539 6.54 -20.52 -6.95
N TRP A 540 5.23 -20.44 -6.70
CA TRP A 540 4.30 -21.45 -7.17
C TRP A 540 3.00 -20.89 -7.74
N TYR A 541 2.32 -21.74 -8.51
CA TYR A 541 0.95 -21.57 -8.95
C TYR A 541 0.23 -22.93 -8.92
N GLY A 542 -1.10 -22.90 -8.84
CA GLY A 542 -1.92 -24.11 -8.86
C GLY A 542 -2.21 -24.58 -10.30
N VAL A 543 -2.13 -25.89 -10.52
CA VAL A 543 -2.54 -26.57 -11.77
C VAL A 543 -3.72 -27.52 -11.56
N GLN A 544 -4.39 -27.92 -12.64
CA GLN A 544 -5.52 -28.86 -12.63
C GLN A 544 -5.12 -30.19 -11.94
N PRO A 545 -6.08 -30.91 -11.32
CA PRO A 545 -7.50 -30.57 -11.23
C PRO A 545 -7.93 -29.64 -10.09
N ARG A 546 -7.11 -29.51 -9.04
CA ARG A 546 -7.50 -28.84 -7.78
C ARG A 546 -6.37 -27.97 -7.25
N LEU A 547 -5.89 -27.06 -8.08
CA LEU A 547 -4.77 -26.16 -7.76
C LEU A 547 -3.57 -26.91 -7.17
N LYS A 548 -3.19 -28.07 -7.71
CA LYS A 548 -1.98 -28.78 -7.24
C LYS A 548 -0.78 -27.85 -7.43
N ASN A 549 0.08 -27.74 -6.42
CA ASN A 549 1.27 -26.89 -6.55
C ASN A 549 2.17 -27.36 -7.68
N ALA A 550 2.56 -26.39 -8.51
CA ALA A 550 3.61 -26.51 -9.48
C ALA A 550 4.56 -25.30 -9.31
N PRO A 551 5.88 -25.52 -9.43
CA PRO A 551 6.82 -24.42 -9.44
C PRO A 551 6.51 -23.50 -10.64
N LEU A 552 6.57 -22.20 -10.40
CA LEU A 552 6.45 -21.20 -11.45
C LEU A 552 7.64 -21.32 -12.41
N PRO A 553 7.41 -21.28 -13.74
CA PRO A 553 8.47 -21.25 -14.74
C PRO A 553 9.36 -20.02 -14.56
N LYS A 554 10.66 -20.17 -14.84
CA LYS A 554 11.66 -19.11 -14.66
C LYS A 554 11.29 -17.82 -15.37
N GLU A 555 10.67 -17.92 -16.54
CA GLU A 555 10.26 -16.78 -17.35
C GLU A 555 9.22 -15.88 -16.65
N THR A 556 8.47 -16.40 -15.68
CA THR A 556 7.47 -15.64 -14.91
C THR A 556 8.08 -14.93 -13.69
N LEU A 557 9.32 -15.26 -13.31
CA LEU A 557 9.93 -14.84 -12.05
C LEU A 557 10.53 -13.43 -12.14
N GLN A 558 9.71 -12.40 -11.90
CA GLN A 558 10.15 -11.01 -12.00
C GLN A 558 11.17 -10.61 -10.93
N GLY A 559 11.09 -11.19 -9.73
CA GLY A 559 12.05 -11.02 -8.63
C GLY A 559 13.07 -12.15 -8.51
N GLY A 560 13.22 -13.01 -9.52
CA GLY A 560 14.01 -14.24 -9.40
C GLY A 560 13.33 -15.27 -8.49
N THR A 561 14.10 -16.13 -7.82
CA THR A 561 13.55 -17.20 -6.97
C THR A 561 12.76 -16.68 -5.77
N GLY A 562 12.94 -15.42 -5.39
CA GLY A 562 12.18 -14.78 -4.31
C GLY A 562 10.83 -14.18 -4.73
N SER A 563 10.45 -14.27 -6.01
CA SER A 563 9.17 -13.73 -6.52
C SER A 563 7.97 -14.21 -5.69
N ILE A 564 7.00 -13.33 -5.44
CA ILE A 564 5.77 -13.67 -4.72
C ILE A 564 4.92 -14.57 -5.63
N SER A 565 4.43 -15.67 -5.07
CA SER A 565 3.57 -16.65 -5.74
C SER A 565 2.23 -16.05 -6.20
N TYR A 566 1.49 -16.83 -6.97
CA TYR A 566 0.19 -16.44 -7.51
C TYR A 566 -0.85 -16.16 -6.41
N ASP A 567 -1.69 -15.13 -6.61
CA ASP A 567 -2.72 -14.70 -5.64
C ASP A 567 -3.99 -15.54 -5.75
N TYR A 568 -4.12 -16.59 -4.95
CA TYR A 568 -5.35 -17.39 -4.90
C TYR A 568 -6.38 -16.89 -3.88
N ALA A 569 -6.07 -15.82 -3.16
CA ALA A 569 -6.84 -15.37 -2.02
C ALA A 569 -7.68 -14.12 -2.33
N ASP A 570 -7.77 -13.66 -3.57
CA ASP A 570 -8.61 -12.49 -3.93
C ASP A 570 -8.30 -11.25 -3.08
N ASN A 571 -7.00 -11.00 -2.88
CA ASN A 571 -6.56 -9.94 -1.98
C ASN A 571 -5.36 -9.17 -2.52
N ALA A 572 -5.47 -8.80 -3.79
CA ALA A 572 -4.46 -8.05 -4.52
C ALA A 572 -4.08 -6.70 -3.86
N ALA A 573 -4.92 -6.17 -2.96
CA ALA A 573 -4.60 -5.00 -2.13
C ALA A 573 -3.32 -5.18 -1.28
N PHE A 574 -2.99 -6.40 -0.86
CA PHE A 574 -1.82 -6.69 -0.05
C PHE A 574 -0.64 -7.26 -0.85
N MET A 575 -0.79 -7.43 -2.17
CA MET A 575 0.23 -8.04 -3.02
C MET A 575 1.60 -7.34 -2.91
N PHE A 576 1.61 -6.02 -2.79
CA PHE A 576 2.86 -5.25 -2.67
C PHE A 576 3.46 -5.22 -1.26
N GLN A 577 2.85 -5.92 -0.30
CA GLN A 577 3.23 -5.90 1.11
C GLN A 577 3.87 -7.23 1.56
N GLN A 578 4.15 -8.14 0.62
CA GLN A 578 4.68 -9.46 0.93
C GLN A 578 6.21 -9.50 0.94
N PRO A 579 6.82 -10.29 1.84
CA PRO A 579 8.25 -10.56 1.79
C PRO A 579 8.60 -11.40 0.55
N GLN A 580 9.91 -11.51 0.25
CA GLN A 580 10.41 -12.51 -0.70
C GLN A 580 9.95 -13.92 -0.30
N THR A 581 9.56 -14.77 -1.25
CA THR A 581 9.14 -16.17 -0.99
C THR A 581 10.25 -16.99 -0.31
N THR A 582 11.50 -16.63 -0.56
CA THR A 582 12.70 -17.29 0.00
C THR A 582 13.29 -16.52 1.19
N ILE A 583 12.52 -15.64 1.85
CA ILE A 583 13.01 -14.85 2.98
C ILE A 583 13.59 -15.76 4.06
N ALA A 584 14.78 -15.43 4.56
CA ALA A 584 15.51 -16.26 5.51
C ALA A 584 14.87 -16.23 6.92
N MET A 585 15.26 -17.16 7.79
CA MET A 585 14.60 -17.40 9.08
C MET A 585 14.56 -16.16 9.97
N GLU A 586 15.69 -15.49 10.17
CA GLU A 586 15.72 -14.28 11.00
C GLU A 586 15.26 -13.03 10.25
N ASN A 587 15.38 -13.05 8.92
CA ASN A 587 15.00 -11.91 8.09
C ASN A 587 13.49 -11.70 8.07
N MET A 588 12.69 -12.73 8.33
CA MET A 588 11.24 -12.55 8.52
C MET A 588 10.93 -11.66 9.73
N GLN A 589 11.65 -11.80 10.85
CA GLN A 589 11.48 -10.91 12.01
C GLN A 589 11.91 -9.48 11.66
N ARG A 590 13.07 -9.31 10.97
CA ARG A 590 13.53 -7.99 10.50
C ARG A 590 12.51 -7.33 9.57
N PHE A 591 11.89 -8.11 8.69
CA PHE A 591 10.86 -7.67 7.76
C PHE A 591 9.63 -7.15 8.50
N VAL A 592 9.07 -7.91 9.45
CA VAL A 592 7.87 -7.45 10.19
C VAL A 592 8.18 -6.28 11.11
N GLU A 593 9.35 -6.24 11.75
CA GLU A 593 9.78 -5.09 12.56
C GLU A 593 9.97 -3.83 11.73
N GLY A 594 10.53 -3.95 10.51
CA GLY A 594 10.61 -2.83 9.58
C GLY A 594 9.26 -2.39 9.04
N ARG A 595 8.37 -3.35 8.74
CA ARG A 595 6.97 -3.07 8.35
C ARG A 595 6.25 -2.28 9.44
N ARG A 596 6.47 -2.61 10.72
CA ARG A 596 5.92 -1.87 11.87
C ARG A 596 6.17 -0.38 11.76
N TRP A 597 7.41 0.01 11.47
CA TRP A 597 7.81 1.42 11.34
C TRP A 597 7.19 2.10 10.13
N ILE A 598 7.14 1.43 8.97
CA ILE A 598 6.53 1.96 7.74
C ILE A 598 5.02 2.24 7.92
N HIS A 599 4.37 1.43 8.76
CA HIS A 599 2.94 1.52 9.08
C HIS A 599 2.64 2.35 10.33
N THR A 600 3.66 2.93 10.98
CA THR A 600 3.47 3.76 12.18
C THR A 600 3.10 5.19 11.78
N ASN A 601 2.04 5.73 12.39
CA ASN A 601 1.81 7.15 12.44
C ASN A 601 2.85 7.80 13.38
N LEU A 602 3.82 8.53 12.84
CA LEU A 602 4.95 9.09 13.59
C LEU A 602 4.61 10.31 14.48
N TRP A 603 3.31 10.58 14.65
CA TRP A 603 2.79 11.48 15.67
C TRP A 603 2.15 10.69 16.82
N THR A 604 1.20 9.81 16.53
CA THR A 604 0.42 9.09 17.55
C THR A 604 1.05 7.76 17.99
N GLY A 605 1.95 7.19 17.20
CA GLY A 605 2.47 5.83 17.36
C GLY A 605 1.54 4.72 16.86
N GLU A 606 0.31 5.06 16.47
CA GLU A 606 -0.70 4.08 16.02
C GLU A 606 -0.35 3.48 14.66
N HIS A 607 -0.83 2.26 14.41
CA HIS A 607 -0.64 1.57 13.14
C HIS A 607 -1.79 1.82 12.16
N ASN A 608 -1.49 1.72 10.87
CA ASN A 608 -2.50 1.77 9.81
C ASN A 608 -3.51 0.60 9.92
N GLU A 609 -3.07 -0.54 10.44
CA GLU A 609 -3.93 -1.66 10.78
C GLU A 609 -4.42 -1.58 12.25
N PRO A 610 -5.74 -1.72 12.51
CA PRO A 610 -6.27 -1.86 13.87
C PRO A 610 -5.68 -3.06 14.62
N ASP A 611 -5.94 -3.09 15.94
CA ASP A 611 -5.64 -4.19 16.88
C ASP A 611 -4.16 -4.54 17.05
N ASN A 612 -3.25 -3.72 16.49
CA ASN A 612 -1.83 -3.84 16.71
C ASN A 612 -1.35 -2.89 17.81
N ASP A 613 -0.46 -3.39 18.66
CA ASP A 613 0.15 -2.59 19.71
C ASP A 613 0.90 -1.37 19.16
N ARG A 614 0.53 -0.21 19.70
CA ARG A 614 1.10 1.08 19.38
C ARG A 614 2.63 1.05 19.44
N ASN A 615 3.28 1.70 18.48
CA ASN A 615 4.72 1.93 18.51
C ASN A 615 5.05 3.21 19.27
N ASP A 616 5.18 3.10 20.61
CA ASP A 616 5.50 4.22 21.49
C ASP A 616 6.81 4.94 21.11
N ALA A 617 7.80 4.21 20.59
CA ALA A 617 9.07 4.79 20.14
C ALA A 617 8.92 5.68 18.89
N GLY A 618 7.83 5.54 18.14
CA GLY A 618 7.50 6.37 16.98
C GLY A 618 6.66 7.60 17.30
N MET A 619 6.26 7.81 18.56
CA MET A 619 5.40 8.93 18.94
C MET A 619 6.13 10.28 18.91
N ALA A 620 5.41 11.32 18.51
CA ALA A 620 5.88 12.71 18.54
C ALA A 620 7.22 12.98 17.81
N LEU A 621 7.62 12.12 16.87
CA LEU A 621 8.82 12.32 16.05
C LEU A 621 8.55 13.28 14.86
N GLN A 622 7.29 13.40 14.45
CA GLN A 622 6.85 14.28 13.37
C GLN A 622 6.89 15.75 13.76
N GLY A 623 7.40 16.57 12.85
CA GLY A 623 7.44 18.03 12.98
C GLY A 623 6.07 18.70 12.82
N PRO A 624 6.00 20.02 13.09
CA PRO A 624 4.75 20.80 13.05
C PRO A 624 4.12 20.92 11.66
N ARG A 625 4.88 20.68 10.58
CA ARG A 625 4.42 20.74 9.20
C ARG A 625 4.87 19.49 8.47
N PHE A 626 4.00 18.83 7.71
CA PHE A 626 4.27 17.55 7.05
C PHE A 626 3.32 17.36 5.85
N ASN A 627 3.51 16.33 5.03
CA ASN A 627 2.50 15.87 4.07
C ASN A 627 1.68 14.73 4.66
N GLN A 628 2.32 13.64 5.10
CA GLN A 628 1.64 12.50 5.73
C GLN A 628 2.29 12.09 7.05
N SER A 629 1.52 11.46 7.94
CA SER A 629 2.00 10.99 9.24
C SER A 629 2.53 9.57 9.25
N SER A 630 2.26 8.75 8.22
CA SER A 630 2.91 7.46 7.98
C SER A 630 3.40 7.36 6.53
N CYS A 631 4.38 6.49 6.24
CA CYS A 631 4.85 6.26 4.88
C CYS A 631 3.71 5.77 3.96
N PHE A 632 2.79 4.99 4.54
CA PHE A 632 1.61 4.46 3.89
C PHE A 632 0.62 5.53 3.41
N GLY A 633 0.61 6.71 4.04
CA GLY A 633 -0.24 7.83 3.63
C GLY A 633 0.08 8.32 2.20
N CYS A 634 1.34 8.21 1.76
CA CYS A 634 1.73 8.50 0.38
C CYS A 634 1.78 7.22 -0.47
N HIS A 635 2.26 6.11 0.10
CA HIS A 635 2.41 4.82 -0.58
C HIS A 635 1.25 3.88 -0.27
N ILE A 636 0.06 4.18 -0.81
CA ILE A 636 -1.18 3.41 -0.57
C ILE A 636 -0.92 1.93 -0.82
N ASN A 637 -0.96 1.10 0.23
CA ASN A 637 -0.71 -0.35 0.13
C ASN A 637 0.65 -0.69 -0.51
N ASN A 638 1.70 0.08 -0.20
CA ASN A 638 3.02 0.05 -0.86
C ASN A 638 2.99 0.40 -2.36
N GLY A 639 1.86 0.84 -2.87
CA GLY A 639 1.64 1.25 -4.25
C GLY A 639 1.91 2.74 -4.49
N ARG A 640 1.08 3.32 -5.35
CA ARG A 640 1.17 4.72 -5.78
C ARG A 640 0.32 5.62 -4.90
N SER A 641 0.68 6.90 -4.87
CA SER A 641 -0.16 7.95 -4.29
C SER A 641 -1.45 8.15 -5.08
N ALA A 642 -2.46 8.72 -4.43
CA ALA A 642 -3.70 9.07 -5.10
C ALA A 642 -3.44 10.04 -6.26
N ALA A 643 -4.11 9.81 -7.40
CA ALA A 643 -3.99 10.65 -8.57
C ALA A 643 -4.77 11.97 -8.39
N PRO A 644 -4.30 13.07 -9.00
CA PRO A 644 -5.13 14.27 -9.16
C PRO A 644 -6.34 13.94 -10.05
N THR A 645 -7.55 14.15 -9.52
CA THR A 645 -8.81 13.81 -10.22
C THR A 645 -9.86 14.91 -10.17
N VAL A 646 -9.95 15.67 -9.08
CA VAL A 646 -10.99 16.68 -8.87
C VAL A 646 -10.37 18.03 -8.53
N ILE A 647 -10.87 19.11 -9.12
CA ILE A 647 -10.42 20.48 -8.80
C ILE A 647 -10.59 20.74 -7.29
N ASN A 648 -9.65 21.48 -6.72
CA ASN A 648 -9.48 21.69 -5.28
C ASN A 648 -9.11 20.42 -4.49
N GLN A 649 -8.66 19.35 -5.14
CA GLN A 649 -8.07 18.19 -4.44
C GLN A 649 -6.70 18.58 -3.89
N ARG A 650 -6.48 18.33 -2.59
CA ARG A 650 -5.18 18.50 -1.96
C ARG A 650 -4.23 17.42 -2.47
N LEU A 651 -2.99 17.79 -2.74
CA LEU A 651 -1.98 16.89 -3.31
C LEU A 651 -0.97 16.41 -2.25
N ASP A 652 -1.39 16.31 -0.99
CA ASP A 652 -0.57 15.97 0.19
C ASP A 652 -0.26 14.46 0.31
N THR A 653 -0.72 13.63 -0.61
CA THR A 653 -0.24 12.25 -0.80
C THR A 653 0.88 12.17 -1.85
N MET A 654 1.17 13.28 -2.54
CA MET A 654 2.24 13.44 -3.51
C MET A 654 3.33 14.38 -2.94
N ALA A 655 4.55 14.24 -3.44
CA ALA A 655 5.63 15.16 -3.08
C ALA A 655 5.66 16.34 -4.06
N VAL A 656 5.83 17.57 -3.54
CA VAL A 656 6.11 18.77 -4.36
C VAL A 656 7.49 19.27 -3.98
N ARG A 657 8.48 19.01 -4.84
CA ARG A 657 9.85 19.53 -4.66
C ARG A 657 9.91 20.98 -5.13
N THR A 658 10.68 21.82 -4.45
CA THR A 658 10.69 23.27 -4.68
C THR A 658 12.11 23.83 -4.68
N ALA A 659 12.34 24.84 -5.51
CA ALA A 659 13.60 25.56 -5.60
C ALA A 659 13.37 27.02 -6.05
N GLU A 660 14.23 27.94 -5.60
CA GLU A 660 14.31 29.29 -6.16
C GLU A 660 15.01 29.31 -7.51
N SER A 661 16.01 28.44 -7.68
CA SER A 661 16.73 28.27 -8.92
C SER A 661 17.39 26.90 -9.00
N THR A 662 17.58 26.42 -10.22
CA THR A 662 18.36 25.22 -10.52
C THR A 662 19.33 25.55 -11.65
N VAL A 663 20.63 25.58 -11.35
CA VAL A 663 21.69 25.97 -12.31
C VAL A 663 22.83 24.97 -12.19
N ASP A 664 23.28 24.45 -13.33
CA ASP A 664 24.41 23.50 -13.42
C ASP A 664 24.29 22.32 -12.45
N GLY A 665 23.08 21.77 -12.31
CA GLY A 665 22.75 20.64 -11.42
C GLY A 665 22.61 21.00 -9.94
N THR A 666 23.09 22.17 -9.53
CA THR A 666 22.91 22.72 -8.19
C THR A 666 21.52 23.35 -8.08
N TYR A 667 20.80 23.05 -7.00
CA TYR A 667 19.51 23.68 -6.74
C TYR A 667 19.51 24.42 -5.41
N TRP A 668 18.91 25.61 -5.42
CA TRP A 668 18.70 26.45 -4.26
C TRP A 668 17.29 26.21 -3.73
N PRO A 669 17.12 25.68 -2.51
CA PRO A 669 15.80 25.46 -1.92
C PRO A 669 14.96 26.74 -1.92
N ASP A 670 13.64 26.59 -2.06
CA ASP A 670 12.72 27.73 -1.98
C ASP A 670 12.80 28.39 -0.60
N ARG A 671 12.82 29.72 -0.52
CA ARG A 671 12.97 30.41 0.77
C ARG A 671 11.76 30.29 1.70
N HIS A 672 10.61 29.83 1.25
CA HIS A 672 9.42 29.64 2.10
C HIS A 672 9.17 28.16 2.39
N TYR A 673 9.38 27.30 1.40
CA TYR A 673 9.11 25.86 1.50
C TYR A 673 10.36 25.00 1.71
N GLY A 674 11.55 25.53 1.43
CA GLY A 674 12.77 24.74 1.39
C GLY A 674 12.78 23.78 0.21
N LEU A 675 13.26 22.56 0.44
CA LEU A 675 13.39 21.50 -0.56
C LEU A 675 12.06 20.88 -1.00
N ALA A 676 11.03 20.95 -0.17
CA ALA A 676 9.73 20.36 -0.45
C ALA A 676 8.62 21.06 0.32
N VAL A 677 7.44 21.14 -0.29
CA VAL A 677 6.25 21.64 0.41
C VAL A 677 5.74 20.61 1.42
N GLN A 678 5.47 21.09 2.63
CA GLN A 678 4.82 20.34 3.72
C GLN A 678 3.43 20.96 3.97
N MET A 679 2.40 20.32 3.44
CA MET A 679 1.07 20.91 3.19
C MET A 679 0.12 20.89 4.40
N ASN A 680 0.35 19.97 5.32
CA ASN A 680 -0.42 19.78 6.55
C ASN A 680 0.38 20.30 7.74
N ALA A 681 -0.32 20.62 8.82
CA ALA A 681 0.32 21.13 10.02
C ALA A 681 -0.46 20.82 11.30
N ARG A 682 0.27 20.84 12.41
CA ARG A 682 -0.22 20.51 13.74
C ARG A 682 0.55 21.31 14.79
N SER A 683 -0.16 21.70 15.85
CA SER A 683 0.45 22.23 17.06
C SER A 683 1.29 21.15 17.75
N VAL A 684 2.59 21.35 17.90
CA VAL A 684 3.48 20.39 18.59
C VAL A 684 3.19 20.30 20.10
N THR A 685 2.44 21.25 20.66
CA THR A 685 2.09 21.28 22.09
C THR A 685 0.72 20.66 22.37
N THR A 686 -0.30 21.01 21.58
CA THR A 686 -1.67 20.53 21.81
C THR A 686 -2.03 19.33 20.93
N GLY A 687 -1.28 19.12 19.85
CA GLY A 687 -1.64 18.14 18.84
C GLY A 687 -2.80 18.57 17.96
N GLU A 688 -3.37 19.77 18.10
CA GLU A 688 -4.48 20.19 17.26
C GLU A 688 -4.03 20.46 15.81
N ALA A 689 -4.87 20.10 14.84
CA ALA A 689 -4.62 20.41 13.43
C ALA A 689 -4.58 21.93 13.22
N GLN A 690 -3.68 22.39 12.35
CA GLN A 690 -3.51 23.79 12.02
C GLN A 690 -3.47 23.98 10.51
N ASN A 691 -4.08 25.06 10.01
CA ASN A 691 -3.94 25.43 8.61
C ASN A 691 -2.91 26.56 8.47
N TRP A 692 -1.71 26.22 7.99
CA TRP A 692 -0.61 27.17 7.76
C TRP A 692 -0.54 27.70 6.33
N GLY A 693 -1.53 27.41 5.49
CA GLY A 693 -1.55 27.96 4.15
C GLY A 693 -0.46 27.45 3.22
N THR A 694 0.06 26.25 3.47
CA THR A 694 1.10 25.61 2.67
C THR A 694 0.51 24.60 1.68
N GLY A 695 -0.81 24.51 1.56
CA GLY A 695 -1.48 23.55 0.67
C GLY A 695 -1.13 23.76 -0.81
N VAL A 696 -0.94 22.65 -1.51
CA VAL A 696 -0.90 22.59 -2.98
C VAL A 696 -2.11 21.81 -3.46
N TRP A 697 -2.81 22.39 -4.43
CA TRP A 697 -4.10 21.90 -4.87
C TRP A 697 -4.16 21.72 -6.38
N LEU A 698 -4.98 20.77 -6.84
CA LEU A 698 -5.32 20.67 -8.26
C LEU A 698 -6.21 21.86 -8.67
N ALA A 699 -5.70 22.73 -9.53
CA ALA A 699 -6.42 23.88 -10.08
C ALA A 699 -7.18 23.54 -11.38
N GLY A 700 -6.81 22.44 -12.03
CA GLY A 700 -7.42 21.98 -13.28
C GLY A 700 -6.45 21.14 -14.09
N PHE A 701 -6.79 20.93 -15.36
CA PHE A 701 -5.93 20.23 -16.31
C PHE A 701 -5.66 21.09 -17.54
N GLU A 702 -4.47 20.94 -18.13
CA GLU A 702 -4.25 21.27 -19.53
C GLU A 702 -4.53 20.02 -20.35
N ASP A 703 -5.58 20.07 -21.15
CA ASP A 703 -6.01 18.96 -21.99
C ASP A 703 -5.38 19.05 -23.37
N SER A 704 -5.02 17.89 -23.90
CA SER A 704 -4.62 17.71 -25.29
C SER A 704 -5.11 16.34 -25.77
N SER A 705 -4.79 15.97 -27.01
CA SER A 705 -5.16 14.66 -27.53
C SER A 705 -4.11 14.14 -28.49
N ALA A 706 -4.07 12.81 -28.63
CA ALA A 706 -3.33 12.12 -29.66
C ALA A 706 -4.25 11.17 -30.42
N THR A 707 -4.01 10.98 -31.71
CA THR A 707 -4.82 10.07 -32.55
C THR A 707 -4.00 8.84 -32.92
N LEU A 708 -4.58 7.65 -32.72
CA LEU A 708 -4.00 6.37 -33.13
C LEU A 708 -4.33 6.08 -34.61
N ALA A 709 -3.62 5.16 -35.23
CA ALA A 709 -3.77 4.87 -36.66
C ALA A 709 -5.15 4.35 -37.08
N ASP A 710 -5.94 3.81 -36.15
CA ASP A 710 -7.32 3.38 -36.39
C ASP A 710 -8.36 4.51 -36.17
N GLY A 711 -7.91 5.74 -35.91
CA GLY A 711 -8.76 6.89 -35.66
C GLY A 711 -9.18 7.07 -34.20
N THR A 712 -8.78 6.17 -33.29
CA THR A 712 -9.06 6.33 -31.86
C THR A 712 -8.37 7.58 -31.32
N VAL A 713 -9.12 8.48 -30.68
CA VAL A 713 -8.58 9.67 -30.02
C VAL A 713 -8.32 9.36 -28.55
N VAL A 714 -7.05 9.48 -28.14
CA VAL A 714 -6.59 9.36 -26.76
C VAL A 714 -6.56 10.74 -26.14
N ALA A 715 -7.42 10.98 -25.16
CA ALA A 715 -7.39 12.21 -24.37
C ALA A 715 -6.17 12.20 -23.44
N LEU A 716 -5.41 13.29 -23.46
CA LEU A 716 -4.23 13.50 -22.61
C LEU A 716 -4.52 14.69 -21.69
N ARG A 717 -4.09 14.59 -20.42
CA ARG A 717 -4.19 15.71 -19.47
C ARG A 717 -2.88 15.91 -18.71
N LYS A 718 -2.56 17.16 -18.38
CA LYS A 718 -1.46 17.55 -17.48
C LYS A 718 -2.04 18.36 -16.31
N PRO A 719 -1.76 18.01 -15.05
CA PRO A 719 -2.29 18.72 -13.90
C PRO A 719 -1.74 20.15 -13.83
N LYS A 720 -2.63 21.12 -13.60
CA LYS A 720 -2.30 22.49 -13.19
C LYS A 720 -2.43 22.55 -11.67
N VAL A 721 -1.40 23.01 -10.99
CA VAL A 721 -1.40 23.14 -9.54
C VAL A 721 -1.52 24.60 -9.11
N ALA A 722 -2.12 24.84 -7.95
CA ALA A 722 -2.14 26.15 -7.31
C ALA A 722 -1.59 26.04 -5.87
N PHE A 723 -0.84 27.06 -5.48
CA PHE A 723 -0.26 27.18 -4.14
C PHE A 723 -1.09 28.13 -3.29
N GLU A 724 -1.34 27.74 -2.04
CA GLU A 724 -1.98 28.60 -1.05
C GLU A 724 -1.10 29.79 -0.61
N GLY A 725 0.21 29.56 -0.56
CA GLY A 725 1.23 30.57 -0.31
C GLY A 725 1.84 31.12 -1.61
N PRO A 726 3.03 31.74 -1.54
CA PRO A 726 3.78 32.15 -2.72
C PRO A 726 4.00 30.98 -3.68
N THR A 727 3.94 31.20 -4.99
CA THR A 727 4.29 30.14 -5.96
C THR A 727 5.81 30.05 -6.07
N PRO A 728 6.43 28.87 -5.88
CA PRO A 728 7.87 28.68 -6.06
C PRO A 728 8.30 29.00 -7.50
N ALA A 729 9.53 29.49 -7.67
CA ALA A 729 10.08 29.78 -9.00
C ALA A 729 10.22 28.50 -9.85
N VAL A 730 10.61 27.39 -9.21
CA VAL A 730 10.72 26.06 -9.82
C VAL A 730 10.09 25.03 -8.88
N TYR A 731 9.27 24.14 -9.43
CA TYR A 731 8.67 23.04 -8.66
C TYR A 731 8.50 21.77 -9.49
N SER A 732 8.42 20.63 -8.81
CA SER A 732 8.24 19.30 -9.41
C SER A 732 7.20 18.52 -8.63
N LEU A 733 6.06 18.19 -9.27
CA LEU A 733 5.02 17.33 -8.70
C LEU A 733 5.41 15.86 -8.91
N ARG A 734 5.48 15.08 -7.83
CA ARG A 734 5.99 13.71 -7.83
C ARG A 734 5.04 12.76 -7.10
N ALA A 735 4.45 11.83 -7.84
CA ALA A 735 3.69 10.71 -7.33
C ALA A 735 4.59 9.76 -6.54
N ALA A 736 4.05 9.13 -5.50
CA ALA A 736 4.75 8.04 -4.82
C ALA A 736 4.94 6.86 -5.78
N GLN A 737 6.12 6.25 -5.78
CA GLN A 737 6.42 5.05 -6.58
C GLN A 737 6.08 3.78 -5.76
N PRO A 738 5.69 2.67 -6.41
CA PRO A 738 5.57 1.39 -5.71
C PRO A 738 6.89 1.01 -5.01
N MET A 739 6.79 0.49 -3.80
CA MET A 739 7.96 0.19 -2.94
C MET A 739 8.55 -1.22 -3.16
N ILE A 740 7.93 -2.04 -4.01
CA ILE A 740 8.35 -3.44 -4.25
C ILE A 740 9.70 -3.57 -4.96
N GLY A 741 10.46 -4.60 -4.60
CA GLY A 741 11.70 -4.99 -5.27
C GLY A 741 12.88 -4.04 -5.07
N MET A 742 12.81 -3.11 -4.12
CA MET A 742 13.85 -2.11 -3.92
C MET A 742 15.20 -2.71 -3.53
N GLY A 743 15.23 -3.76 -2.69
CA GLY A 743 16.47 -4.47 -2.38
C GLY A 743 17.12 -5.17 -3.58
N LEU A 744 16.30 -5.71 -4.50
CA LEU A 744 16.80 -6.28 -5.75
C LEU A 744 17.44 -5.19 -6.62
N LEU A 745 16.85 -3.99 -6.67
CA LEU A 745 17.43 -2.87 -7.40
C LEU A 745 18.72 -2.34 -6.76
N GLU A 746 18.82 -2.34 -5.43
CA GLU A 746 20.06 -2.01 -4.72
C GLU A 746 21.18 -3.01 -5.04
N ALA A 747 20.84 -4.29 -5.10
CA ALA A 747 21.77 -5.39 -5.33
C ALA A 747 22.32 -5.47 -6.77
N ILE A 748 21.81 -4.67 -7.72
CA ILE A 748 22.37 -4.59 -9.08
C ILE A 748 23.75 -3.91 -9.00
N PRO A 749 24.85 -4.52 -9.47
CA PRO A 749 26.17 -3.89 -9.47
C PRO A 749 26.18 -2.59 -10.30
N ASP A 750 26.93 -1.57 -9.87
CA ASP A 750 27.07 -0.31 -10.62
C ASP A 750 27.51 -0.55 -12.07
N ALA A 751 28.43 -1.50 -12.29
CA ALA A 751 28.92 -1.87 -13.60
C ALA A 751 27.81 -2.39 -14.54
N GLU A 752 26.80 -3.08 -14.00
CA GLU A 752 25.68 -3.59 -14.80
C GLU A 752 24.84 -2.43 -15.37
N ILE A 753 24.54 -1.42 -14.54
CA ILE A 753 23.81 -0.22 -14.96
C ILE A 753 24.68 0.64 -15.90
N LEU A 754 25.93 0.91 -15.51
CA LEU A 754 26.83 1.78 -16.27
C LEU A 754 27.21 1.21 -17.65
N SER A 755 27.18 -0.12 -17.82
CA SER A 755 27.41 -0.77 -19.12
C SER A 755 26.41 -0.35 -20.20
N ARG A 756 25.25 0.20 -19.81
CA ARG A 756 24.18 0.63 -20.71
C ARG A 756 24.22 2.12 -21.03
N VAL A 757 25.04 2.91 -20.34
CA VAL A 757 25.20 4.34 -20.64
C VAL A 757 25.85 4.51 -22.01
N ARG A 758 25.24 5.33 -22.88
CA ARG A 758 25.77 5.59 -24.22
C ARG A 758 26.35 6.99 -24.34
N THR A 759 27.46 7.09 -25.07
CA THR A 759 28.07 8.39 -25.44
C THR A 759 27.34 9.03 -26.61
N SER A 760 26.84 8.22 -27.56
CA SER A 760 26.00 8.63 -28.68
C SER A 760 24.63 7.96 -28.63
N PRO A 761 23.55 8.64 -29.05
CA PRO A 761 22.24 8.01 -29.21
C PRO A 761 22.27 6.80 -30.16
N ASP A 762 21.31 5.89 -29.98
CA ASP A 762 21.07 4.77 -30.88
C ASP A 762 20.31 5.22 -32.14
N GLU A 763 19.91 4.25 -32.98
CA GLU A 763 19.18 4.52 -34.24
C GLU A 763 17.84 5.24 -34.06
N ASP A 764 17.22 5.15 -32.89
CA ASP A 764 15.96 5.81 -32.55
C ASP A 764 16.16 7.11 -31.77
N GLY A 765 17.41 7.46 -31.44
CA GLY A 765 17.75 8.60 -30.60
C GLY A 765 17.83 8.27 -29.10
N VAL A 766 17.75 7.00 -28.70
CA VAL A 766 17.86 6.59 -27.28
C VAL A 766 19.33 6.61 -26.85
N LYS A 767 19.63 7.33 -25.77
CA LYS A 767 20.98 7.48 -25.22
C LYS A 767 21.12 6.82 -23.86
N GLY A 768 20.25 7.14 -22.91
CA GLY A 768 20.40 6.71 -21.51
C GLY A 768 21.63 7.31 -20.83
N THR A 769 21.45 8.05 -19.74
CA THR A 769 22.54 8.68 -18.98
C THR A 769 22.42 8.36 -17.49
N ALA A 770 23.54 8.10 -16.81
CA ALA A 770 23.55 7.91 -15.36
C ALA A 770 23.41 9.25 -14.62
N ASN A 771 22.78 9.23 -13.45
CA ASN A 771 22.89 10.31 -12.47
C ASN A 771 23.80 9.90 -11.32
N TYR A 772 24.30 10.86 -10.57
CA TYR A 772 25.18 10.64 -9.43
C TYR A 772 24.71 11.45 -8.23
N GLY A 773 24.94 10.95 -7.03
CA GLY A 773 24.61 11.63 -5.78
C GLY A 773 25.73 11.54 -4.78
N TYR A 774 25.80 12.49 -3.86
CA TYR A 774 26.61 12.36 -2.65
C TYR A 774 25.85 11.49 -1.64
N ASP A 775 26.56 10.59 -0.97
CA ASP A 775 26.06 10.01 0.27
C ASP A 775 25.98 11.11 1.33
N PRO A 776 24.81 11.37 1.94
CA PRO A 776 24.68 12.40 2.97
C PRO A 776 25.47 12.10 4.26
N GLU A 777 25.83 10.85 4.53
CA GLU A 777 26.60 10.44 5.71
C GLU A 777 28.11 10.49 5.46
N THR A 778 28.59 10.00 4.31
CA THR A 778 30.03 9.86 4.02
C THR A 778 30.59 10.97 3.12
N GLY A 779 29.74 11.63 2.33
CA GLY A 779 30.14 12.57 1.29
C GLY A 779 30.74 11.93 0.03
N GLU A 780 30.75 10.59 -0.04
CA GLU A 780 31.25 9.85 -1.21
C GLU A 780 30.30 9.98 -2.40
N VAL A 781 30.84 9.87 -3.61
CA VAL A 781 30.05 9.87 -4.84
C VAL A 781 29.59 8.45 -5.14
N HIS A 782 28.28 8.25 -5.28
CA HIS A 782 27.70 6.98 -5.69
C HIS A 782 26.81 7.15 -6.93
N LEU A 783 26.52 6.02 -7.58
CA LEU A 783 25.54 5.97 -8.65
C LEU A 783 24.15 6.27 -8.09
N GLY A 784 23.44 7.18 -8.74
CA GLY A 784 22.07 7.51 -8.43
C GLY A 784 21.10 6.40 -8.81
N ARG A 785 20.23 5.99 -7.88
CA ARG A 785 19.33 4.82 -8.05
C ARG A 785 17.87 5.13 -7.81
N TYR A 786 17.56 5.96 -6.80
CA TYR A 786 16.20 6.13 -6.29
C TYR A 786 15.59 7.50 -6.57
N GLY A 787 14.25 7.51 -6.55
CA GLY A 787 13.42 8.64 -6.94
C GLY A 787 13.29 8.78 -8.46
N TRP A 788 12.46 9.74 -8.88
CA TRP A 788 12.11 9.98 -10.27
C TRP A 788 13.27 10.49 -11.15
N LYS A 789 14.27 11.12 -10.54
CA LYS A 789 15.46 11.65 -11.22
C LYS A 789 16.76 10.96 -10.79
N ALA A 790 16.67 9.77 -10.17
CA ALA A 790 17.82 9.00 -9.71
C ALA A 790 18.78 9.80 -8.78
N GLY A 791 18.29 10.73 -7.95
CA GLY A 791 19.16 11.57 -7.11
C GLY A 791 19.58 10.95 -5.78
N LYS A 792 18.95 9.84 -5.36
CA LYS A 792 19.25 9.14 -4.10
C LYS A 792 20.07 7.89 -4.38
N VAL A 793 21.07 7.61 -3.56
CA VAL A 793 22.13 6.62 -3.87
C VAL A 793 21.91 5.25 -3.22
N SER A 794 21.25 5.21 -2.07
CA SER A 794 20.96 4.00 -1.29
C SER A 794 19.53 4.04 -0.76
N LEU A 795 18.99 2.90 -0.34
CA LEU A 795 17.68 2.83 0.30
C LEU A 795 17.66 3.60 1.62
N ARG A 796 18.75 3.52 2.38
CA ARG A 796 18.93 4.31 3.59
C ARG A 796 18.84 5.82 3.33
N HIS A 797 19.49 6.31 2.27
CA HIS A 797 19.35 7.70 1.83
C HIS A 797 17.90 8.00 1.40
N GLN A 798 17.25 7.11 0.63
CA GLN A 798 15.87 7.31 0.20
C GLN A 798 14.86 7.36 1.36
N VAL A 799 14.97 6.46 2.35
CA VAL A 799 14.11 6.40 3.54
C VAL A 799 14.22 7.67 4.36
N THR A 800 15.46 8.06 4.69
CA THR A 800 15.70 9.22 5.56
C THR A 800 15.39 10.54 4.88
N ASN A 801 15.59 10.63 3.56
CA ASN A 801 15.21 11.79 2.77
C ASN A 801 13.67 11.94 2.71
N ALA A 802 12.93 10.86 2.48
CA ALA A 802 11.47 10.89 2.48
C ALA A 802 10.90 11.21 3.88
N ALA A 803 11.48 10.65 4.95
CA ALA A 803 11.09 10.94 6.33
C ALA A 803 11.19 12.44 6.63
N LEU A 804 12.28 13.10 6.23
CA LEU A 804 12.43 14.54 6.42
C LEU A 804 11.49 15.34 5.51
N LEU A 805 11.58 15.15 4.20
CA LEU A 805 10.94 16.04 3.25
C LEU A 805 9.42 15.91 3.26
N ASP A 806 8.92 14.70 3.38
CA ASP A 806 7.50 14.39 3.20
C ASP A 806 6.78 14.20 4.54
N MET A 807 7.48 13.79 5.61
CA MET A 807 6.87 13.54 6.92
C MET A 807 7.37 14.47 8.04
N SER A 808 8.40 15.29 7.78
CA SER A 808 9.03 16.17 8.76
C SER A 808 9.59 15.45 9.97
N VAL A 809 10.11 14.25 9.74
CA VAL A 809 10.75 13.39 10.74
C VAL A 809 12.24 13.37 10.46
N THR A 810 13.02 13.71 11.48
CA THR A 810 14.49 13.73 11.40
C THR A 810 15.08 12.35 11.63
N SER A 811 16.38 12.19 11.38
CA SER A 811 17.10 10.91 11.52
C SER A 811 18.58 11.18 11.77
N PRO A 812 19.42 10.17 12.04
CA PRO A 812 20.86 10.37 12.15
C PRO A 812 21.50 10.95 10.87
N VAL A 813 20.87 10.72 9.71
CA VAL A 813 21.31 11.23 8.40
C VAL A 813 20.92 12.70 8.21
N TYR A 814 19.73 13.07 8.68
CA TYR A 814 19.18 14.43 8.61
C TYR A 814 18.80 14.88 10.02
N PRO A 815 19.76 15.42 10.79
CA PRO A 815 19.66 15.55 12.25
C PRO A 815 18.66 16.60 12.74
N ASN A 816 18.24 17.52 11.87
CA ASN A 816 17.31 18.61 12.19
C ASN A 816 16.47 19.00 10.96
N ARG A 817 15.38 19.71 11.20
CA ARG A 817 14.48 20.18 10.13
C ARG A 817 15.04 21.32 9.30
N LEU A 818 16.10 21.98 9.77
CA LEU A 818 16.85 23.00 9.02
C LEU A 818 17.53 22.42 7.76
N CYS A 819 17.72 21.10 7.69
CA CYS A 819 18.11 20.40 6.46
C CYS A 819 17.20 20.71 5.25
N LEU A 820 15.94 21.12 5.46
CA LEU A 820 15.04 21.59 4.39
C LEU A 820 15.56 22.87 3.69
N ALA A 821 16.39 23.66 4.35
CA ALA A 821 16.95 24.89 3.83
C ALA A 821 18.27 24.68 3.05
N GLY A 822 18.73 23.44 2.90
CA GLY A 822 19.93 23.09 2.13
C GLY A 822 21.08 22.60 3.00
N SER A 823 22.17 22.19 2.34
CA SER A 823 23.26 21.41 2.97
C SER A 823 24.04 22.18 4.03
N ALA A 824 24.17 23.50 3.93
CA ALA A 824 24.90 24.30 4.93
C ALA A 824 24.19 24.38 6.28
N HIS A 825 22.90 24.05 6.33
CA HIS A 825 22.08 24.02 7.54
C HIS A 825 21.77 22.59 8.01
N CYS A 826 22.34 21.60 7.32
CA CYS A 826 22.10 20.19 7.60
C CYS A 826 23.26 19.58 8.38
N ASN A 827 23.51 20.10 9.58
CA ASN A 827 24.56 19.61 10.47
C ASN A 827 24.04 19.50 11.91
N ALA A 828 24.51 18.50 12.65
CA ALA A 828 24.23 18.34 14.08
C ALA A 828 24.60 19.57 14.93
N SER A 829 25.58 20.37 14.50
CA SER A 829 25.96 21.62 15.18
C SER A 829 24.87 22.69 15.14
N ASP A 830 23.96 22.64 14.17
CA ASP A 830 22.81 23.54 14.05
C ASP A 830 21.63 23.11 14.92
N GLY A 831 21.79 22.02 15.69
CA GLY A 831 20.80 21.45 16.58
C GLY A 831 20.45 20.01 16.20
N LEU A 832 19.89 19.30 17.19
CA LEU A 832 19.35 17.96 17.04
C LEU A 832 17.87 18.00 17.37
N ASP A 833 17.05 17.61 16.40
CA ASP A 833 15.63 17.39 16.61
C ASP A 833 15.37 15.93 16.97
N MET A 834 14.34 15.69 17.78
CA MET A 834 13.84 14.34 17.99
C MET A 834 13.33 13.74 16.68
N GLY A 835 13.76 12.51 16.38
CA GLY A 835 13.48 11.81 15.14
C GLY A 835 13.75 10.31 15.26
N LEU A 836 13.82 9.62 14.13
CA LEU A 836 14.06 8.18 14.07
C LEU A 836 15.41 7.83 14.70
N SER A 837 15.47 6.73 15.44
CA SER A 837 16.74 6.15 15.90
C SER A 837 17.49 5.49 14.74
N ALA A 838 18.78 5.22 14.92
CA ALA A 838 19.55 4.46 13.93
C ALA A 838 18.95 3.08 13.65
N GLU A 839 18.46 2.41 14.69
CA GLU A 839 17.78 1.11 14.61
C GLU A 839 16.45 1.21 13.83
N ALA A 840 15.65 2.26 14.07
CA ALA A 840 14.41 2.46 13.30
C ALA A 840 14.70 2.66 11.80
N VAL A 841 15.71 3.47 11.47
CA VAL A 841 16.15 3.65 10.08
C VAL A 841 16.64 2.34 9.46
N GLU A 842 17.43 1.57 10.21
CA GLU A 842 17.90 0.25 9.78
C GLU A 842 16.72 -0.69 9.49
N ARG A 843 15.77 -0.81 10.42
CA ARG A 843 14.57 -1.67 10.25
C ARG A 843 13.73 -1.27 9.06
N MET A 844 13.45 0.02 8.88
CA MET A 844 12.73 0.52 7.70
C MET A 844 13.47 0.20 6.40
N THR A 845 14.80 0.32 6.39
CA THR A 845 15.64 -0.03 5.23
C THR A 845 15.58 -1.53 4.93
N GLN A 846 15.71 -2.37 5.95
CA GLN A 846 15.66 -3.84 5.85
C GLN A 846 14.31 -4.33 5.31
N TYR A 847 13.20 -3.71 5.72
CA TYR A 847 11.89 -4.01 5.13
C TYR A 847 11.87 -3.79 3.62
N LEU A 848 12.37 -2.65 3.14
CA LEU A 848 12.43 -2.35 1.70
C LEU A 848 13.40 -3.26 0.95
N GLN A 849 14.49 -3.70 1.60
CA GLN A 849 15.43 -4.64 1.02
C GLN A 849 14.84 -6.06 0.87
N LEU A 850 13.94 -6.45 1.78
CA LEU A 850 13.34 -7.78 1.84
C LEU A 850 11.94 -7.87 1.22
N LEU A 851 11.39 -6.76 0.71
CA LEU A 851 10.09 -6.71 0.07
C LEU A 851 10.11 -7.43 -1.30
N GLY A 852 9.17 -8.35 -1.50
CA GLY A 852 9.07 -9.19 -2.70
C GLY A 852 8.52 -8.47 -3.91
N VAL A 853 8.63 -9.12 -5.08
CA VAL A 853 8.03 -8.69 -6.35
C VAL A 853 7.09 -9.79 -6.84
N PRO A 854 5.85 -9.46 -7.28
CA PRO A 854 4.94 -10.48 -7.82
C PRO A 854 5.50 -11.18 -9.05
N ALA A 855 5.27 -12.48 -9.18
CA ALA A 855 5.49 -13.16 -10.44
C ALA A 855 4.55 -12.61 -11.54
N GLN A 856 4.99 -12.69 -12.79
CA GLN A 856 4.17 -12.31 -13.95
C GLN A 856 2.96 -13.23 -14.05
N ARG A 857 1.78 -12.65 -14.25
CA ARG A 857 0.52 -13.38 -14.48
C ARG A 857 0.38 -13.76 -15.95
N SER A 858 1.13 -14.77 -16.39
CA SER A 858 1.12 -15.23 -17.79
C SER A 858 0.64 -16.67 -17.97
N LEU A 859 0.26 -17.35 -16.88
CA LEU A 859 -0.20 -18.74 -16.89
C LEU A 859 -1.68 -18.84 -16.55
N VAL A 860 -2.37 -19.73 -17.26
CA VAL A 860 -3.72 -20.15 -16.90
C VAL A 860 -3.63 -21.03 -15.66
N SER A 861 -4.23 -20.56 -14.58
CA SER A 861 -4.32 -21.30 -13.34
C SER A 861 -5.22 -22.54 -13.46
N GLY A 862 -4.95 -23.55 -12.64
CA GLY A 862 -5.71 -24.78 -12.51
C GLY A 862 -7.01 -24.71 -11.71
N PHE A 863 -7.74 -23.58 -11.77
CA PHE A 863 -9.09 -23.48 -11.19
C PHE A 863 -9.98 -24.62 -11.72
N PRO A 864 -10.74 -25.34 -10.86
CA PRO A 864 -11.62 -26.41 -11.32
C PRO A 864 -12.62 -25.91 -12.37
N LYS A 865 -13.02 -26.79 -13.29
CA LYS A 865 -14.01 -26.44 -14.32
C LYS A 865 -15.31 -25.98 -13.68
N GLY A 866 -15.76 -24.77 -14.02
CA GLY A 866 -16.96 -24.14 -13.44
C GLY A 866 -16.64 -23.09 -12.37
N VAL A 867 -15.38 -22.99 -11.93
CA VAL A 867 -14.87 -21.90 -11.10
C VAL A 867 -14.15 -20.90 -12.00
N THR A 868 -14.62 -19.66 -12.05
CA THR A 868 -13.98 -18.62 -12.86
C THR A 868 -12.82 -18.00 -12.08
N PRO A 869 -11.62 -17.86 -12.67
CA PRO A 869 -10.55 -17.09 -12.04
C PRO A 869 -10.99 -15.65 -11.83
N LEU A 870 -10.34 -14.96 -10.90
CA LEU A 870 -10.56 -13.52 -10.72
C LEU A 870 -10.28 -12.79 -12.04
N PRO A 871 -11.00 -11.70 -12.38
CA PRO A 871 -10.82 -11.02 -13.66
C PRO A 871 -9.37 -10.58 -13.95
N TYR A 872 -8.57 -10.34 -12.91
CA TYR A 872 -7.16 -10.01 -13.06
C TYR A 872 -6.26 -11.25 -13.23
N LEU A 873 -6.71 -12.42 -12.81
CA LEU A 873 -6.03 -13.70 -12.97
C LEU A 873 -6.47 -14.46 -14.22
N ASP A 874 -7.59 -14.04 -14.83
CA ASP A 874 -8.07 -14.50 -16.12
C ASP A 874 -7.23 -13.91 -17.27
N VAL A 875 -6.17 -14.63 -17.62
CA VAL A 875 -5.17 -14.17 -18.58
C VAL A 875 -5.22 -14.99 -19.87
N ASP A 876 -4.87 -14.34 -20.98
CA ASP A 876 -4.68 -14.97 -22.30
C ASP A 876 -3.17 -15.08 -22.57
N PRO A 877 -2.55 -16.26 -22.37
CA PRO A 877 -1.11 -16.45 -22.57
C PRO A 877 -0.66 -16.15 -24.01
N ASP A 878 -1.50 -16.45 -25.01
CA ASP A 878 -1.17 -16.20 -26.41
C ASP A 878 -1.14 -14.70 -26.72
N ALA A 879 -2.07 -13.94 -26.16
CA ALA A 879 -2.07 -12.48 -26.28
C ALA A 879 -0.89 -11.85 -25.53
N ILE A 880 -0.54 -12.37 -24.34
CA ILE A 880 0.61 -11.91 -23.55
C ILE A 880 1.92 -12.16 -24.30
N ALA A 881 2.13 -13.37 -24.83
CA ALA A 881 3.34 -13.70 -25.59
C ALA A 881 3.49 -12.83 -26.85
N LYS A 882 2.39 -12.56 -27.57
CA LYS A 882 2.39 -11.61 -28.70
C LYS A 882 2.68 -10.18 -28.25
N GLY A 883 2.12 -9.77 -27.11
CA GLY A 883 2.35 -8.46 -26.51
C GLY A 883 3.80 -8.24 -26.08
N GLU A 884 4.43 -9.24 -25.47
CA GLU A 884 5.85 -9.22 -25.11
C GLU A 884 6.74 -9.09 -26.34
N LYS A 885 6.41 -9.81 -27.42
CA LYS A 885 7.10 -9.67 -28.70
C LYS A 885 6.94 -8.25 -29.24
N LEU A 886 5.72 -7.70 -29.25
CA LEU A 886 5.44 -6.34 -29.70
C LEU A 886 6.21 -5.30 -28.88
N PHE A 887 6.30 -5.47 -27.56
CA PHE A 887 7.06 -4.59 -26.67
C PHE A 887 8.53 -4.46 -27.11
N THR A 888 9.13 -5.58 -27.51
CA THR A 888 10.50 -5.62 -28.05
C THR A 888 10.57 -5.07 -29.47
N ASP A 889 9.65 -5.47 -30.35
CA ASP A 889 9.63 -5.07 -31.77
C ASP A 889 9.47 -3.56 -31.96
N ILE A 890 8.64 -2.91 -31.13
CA ILE A 890 8.47 -1.45 -31.15
C ILE A 890 9.53 -0.71 -30.35
N ARG A 891 10.48 -1.44 -29.77
CA ARG A 891 11.65 -0.93 -29.03
C ARG A 891 11.28 -0.17 -27.75
N CYS A 892 10.28 -0.64 -27.00
CA CYS A 892 10.08 -0.21 -25.61
C CYS A 892 11.24 -0.68 -24.72
N SER A 893 11.79 -1.86 -25.03
CA SER A 893 12.91 -2.49 -24.31
C SER A 893 14.25 -1.75 -24.43
N SER A 894 14.35 -0.72 -25.27
CA SER A 894 15.55 0.12 -25.39
C SER A 894 15.86 0.91 -24.11
N CYS A 895 14.83 1.26 -23.33
CA CYS A 895 14.94 1.89 -22.01
C CYS A 895 14.40 0.95 -20.93
N HIS A 896 13.24 0.32 -21.18
CA HIS A 896 12.63 -0.66 -20.28
C HIS A 896 13.28 -2.04 -20.45
N VAL A 897 14.58 -2.12 -20.17
CA VAL A 897 15.38 -3.34 -20.31
C VAL A 897 14.77 -4.46 -19.48
N VAL A 898 14.47 -5.57 -20.16
CA VAL A 898 13.68 -6.69 -19.62
C VAL A 898 14.37 -7.30 -18.41
N GLU A 899 15.64 -7.70 -18.54
CA GLU A 899 16.38 -8.47 -17.54
C GLU A 899 17.61 -7.70 -17.03
N LEU A 900 17.87 -7.82 -15.72
CA LEU A 900 19.08 -7.39 -15.05
C LEU A 900 19.59 -8.50 -14.12
N GLN A 901 20.89 -8.48 -13.84
CA GLN A 901 21.53 -9.43 -12.93
C GLN A 901 21.91 -8.73 -11.63
N THR A 902 21.49 -9.28 -10.49
CA THR A 902 21.99 -8.82 -9.18
C THR A 902 23.34 -9.45 -8.87
N GLY A 903 24.14 -8.74 -8.07
CA GLY A 903 25.48 -9.14 -7.65
C GLY A 903 25.46 -10.10 -6.45
N ASN A 904 26.64 -10.36 -5.90
CA ASN A 904 26.84 -11.27 -4.76
C ASN A 904 27.23 -10.55 -3.47
N THR A 905 27.12 -9.22 -3.41
CA THR A 905 27.70 -8.39 -2.32
C THR A 905 26.68 -7.70 -1.43
N SER A 906 25.38 -7.95 -1.61
CA SER A 906 24.33 -7.48 -0.67
C SER A 906 24.43 -8.21 0.66
N GLU A 907 24.10 -7.60 1.79
CA GLU A 907 24.04 -8.30 3.10
C GLU A 907 22.98 -9.42 3.16
N PHE A 908 21.99 -9.41 2.24
CA PHE A 908 20.86 -10.35 2.20
C PHE A 908 21.02 -11.38 1.07
N ALA A 909 20.97 -12.68 1.40
CA ALA A 909 21.09 -13.74 0.41
C ALA A 909 19.90 -13.78 -0.57
N GLU A 910 18.73 -13.33 -0.13
CA GLU A 910 17.48 -13.27 -0.89
C GLU A 910 17.61 -12.51 -2.22
N VAL A 911 18.48 -11.50 -2.24
CA VAL A 911 18.67 -10.62 -3.41
C VAL A 911 19.98 -10.88 -4.13
N ARG A 912 20.82 -11.81 -3.67
CA ARG A 912 22.10 -12.16 -4.32
C ARG A 912 21.89 -13.05 -5.54
N ASN A 913 22.67 -12.81 -6.59
CA ASN A 913 22.79 -13.66 -7.78
C ASN A 913 21.46 -13.99 -8.48
N GLN A 914 20.49 -13.08 -8.45
CA GLN A 914 19.19 -13.23 -9.08
C GLN A 914 19.21 -12.68 -10.52
N THR A 915 18.67 -13.45 -11.46
CA THR A 915 18.20 -12.88 -12.73
C THR A 915 16.80 -12.33 -12.50
N ILE A 916 16.66 -11.01 -12.55
CA ILE A 916 15.41 -10.30 -12.28
C ILE A 916 14.84 -9.67 -13.55
N LYS A 917 13.53 -9.42 -13.57
CA LYS A 917 12.82 -8.79 -14.70
C LYS A 917 12.13 -7.48 -14.33
N PRO A 918 12.88 -6.41 -14.04
CA PRO A 918 12.29 -5.15 -13.58
C PRO A 918 11.78 -4.27 -14.72
N TYR A 919 12.14 -4.54 -15.98
CA TYR A 919 11.79 -3.70 -17.14
C TYR A 919 12.26 -2.25 -16.98
N THR A 920 13.54 -2.08 -16.64
CA THR A 920 14.21 -0.79 -16.50
C THR A 920 15.71 -0.97 -16.70
N ASP A 921 16.37 0.06 -17.23
CA ASP A 921 17.83 0.19 -17.21
C ASP A 921 18.34 1.04 -16.05
N MET A 922 17.45 1.59 -15.22
CA MET A 922 17.75 2.52 -14.12
C MET A 922 18.42 3.83 -14.56
N LEU A 923 18.45 4.14 -15.86
CA LEU A 923 19.07 5.35 -16.41
C LEU A 923 18.07 6.49 -16.57
N LEU A 924 18.60 7.70 -16.73
CA LEU A 924 17.85 8.87 -17.14
C LEU A 924 17.67 8.90 -18.65
N HIS A 925 16.44 9.20 -19.08
CA HIS A 925 16.11 9.48 -20.48
C HIS A 925 15.41 10.82 -20.59
N ASP A 926 15.73 11.56 -21.64
CA ASP A 926 14.94 12.73 -22.02
C ASP A 926 13.57 12.29 -22.55
N MET A 927 12.50 12.63 -21.83
CA MET A 927 11.13 12.27 -22.20
C MET A 927 10.39 13.41 -22.93
N GLY A 928 11.11 14.47 -23.32
CA GLY A 928 10.61 15.60 -24.10
C GLY A 928 9.78 16.62 -23.32
N ASP A 929 9.47 17.73 -23.98
CA ASP A 929 8.81 18.91 -23.38
C ASP A 929 7.45 18.60 -22.71
N GLY A 930 6.71 17.62 -23.24
CA GLY A 930 5.42 17.21 -22.68
C GLY A 930 5.53 16.71 -21.24
N LEU A 931 6.67 16.11 -20.88
CA LEU A 931 6.96 15.60 -19.54
C LEU A 931 8.00 16.43 -18.78
N ALA A 932 8.39 17.60 -19.29
CA ALA A 932 9.29 18.49 -18.60
C ALA A 932 8.60 19.22 -17.43
N ASP A 933 9.29 19.29 -16.28
CA ASP A 933 8.85 20.03 -15.08
C ASP A 933 9.74 21.24 -14.74
N GLY A 934 10.83 21.44 -15.49
CA GLY A 934 11.79 22.53 -15.27
C GLY A 934 12.69 22.35 -14.05
N PHE A 935 12.55 21.26 -13.29
CA PHE A 935 13.33 21.00 -12.08
C PHE A 935 14.56 20.16 -12.41
N GLN A 936 15.76 20.70 -12.20
CA GLN A 936 17.01 19.98 -12.40
C GLN A 936 17.51 19.37 -11.07
N GLU A 937 17.86 18.07 -11.09
CA GLU A 937 18.44 17.33 -9.96
C GLU A 937 19.72 16.62 -10.44
N GLY A 938 20.86 17.31 -10.34
CA GLY A 938 22.13 16.84 -10.91
C GLY A 938 22.14 16.84 -12.43
N LEU A 939 22.46 15.69 -13.03
CA LEU A 939 22.46 15.53 -14.48
C LEU A 939 21.06 15.40 -15.07
N ALA A 940 20.03 15.15 -14.24
CA ALA A 940 18.65 15.10 -14.70
C ALA A 940 18.11 16.52 -14.91
N THR A 941 18.03 16.97 -16.16
CA THR A 941 17.32 18.19 -16.55
C THR A 941 15.80 18.06 -16.29
N GLY A 942 15.04 19.13 -16.53
CA GLY A 942 13.58 19.12 -16.34
C GLY A 942 12.84 18.04 -17.12
N SER A 943 13.31 17.67 -18.32
CA SER A 943 12.70 16.62 -19.15
C SER A 943 13.26 15.21 -18.90
N MET A 944 14.33 15.10 -18.11
CA MET A 944 14.95 13.81 -17.82
C MET A 944 14.29 13.11 -16.64
N TRP A 945 14.00 11.83 -16.86
CA TRP A 945 13.36 10.95 -15.88
C TRP A 945 14.06 9.60 -15.87
N ARG A 946 14.19 9.01 -14.68
CA ARG A 946 14.65 7.64 -14.52
C ARG A 946 13.61 6.68 -15.08
N THR A 947 14.03 5.71 -15.88
CA THR A 947 13.16 4.60 -16.29
C THR A 947 12.63 3.89 -15.05
N SER A 948 11.31 3.96 -14.80
CA SER A 948 10.70 3.27 -13.66
C SER A 948 10.56 1.77 -13.96
N PRO A 949 10.82 0.87 -13.00
CA PRO A 949 10.51 -0.55 -13.15
C PRO A 949 9.02 -0.73 -13.51
N LEU A 950 8.72 -1.68 -14.41
CA LEU A 950 7.34 -2.01 -14.79
C LEU A 950 6.78 -3.24 -14.06
N TRP A 951 7.58 -3.95 -13.26
CA TRP A 951 7.06 -5.05 -12.45
C TRP A 951 5.91 -4.59 -11.54
N GLY A 952 4.88 -5.41 -11.38
CA GLY A 952 3.66 -5.09 -10.65
C GLY A 952 2.76 -4.02 -11.29
N ILE A 953 3.07 -3.45 -12.46
CA ILE A 953 2.27 -2.37 -13.03
C ILE A 953 0.80 -2.79 -13.25
N GLY A 954 0.55 -4.07 -13.56
CA GLY A 954 -0.78 -4.63 -13.72
C GLY A 954 -1.56 -4.80 -12.42
N TYR A 955 -0.91 -4.67 -11.26
CA TYR A 955 -1.54 -4.68 -9.93
C TYR A 955 -1.88 -3.28 -9.41
N THR A 956 -1.41 -2.21 -10.07
CA THR A 956 -1.49 -0.82 -9.58
C THR A 956 -2.89 -0.42 -9.09
N GLU A 957 -3.93 -0.69 -9.89
CA GLU A 957 -5.32 -0.31 -9.55
C GLU A 957 -5.90 -1.19 -8.43
N TYR A 958 -5.55 -2.48 -8.40
CA TYR A 958 -6.00 -3.41 -7.37
C TYR A 958 -5.38 -3.11 -6.01
N VAL A 959 -4.08 -2.77 -6.00
CA VAL A 959 -3.35 -2.33 -4.81
C VAL A 959 -3.95 -1.05 -4.23
N ALA A 960 -4.41 -0.13 -5.08
CA ALA A 960 -5.04 1.12 -4.64
C ALA A 960 -6.44 0.94 -4.02
N ALA A 961 -7.02 -0.27 -4.10
CA ALA A 961 -8.29 -0.64 -3.45
C ALA A 961 -9.43 0.39 -3.66
N GLY A 962 -9.63 0.81 -4.91
CA GLY A 962 -10.67 1.78 -5.28
C GLY A 962 -10.25 3.25 -5.20
N THR A 963 -9.06 3.54 -4.65
CA THR A 963 -8.49 4.89 -4.73
C THR A 963 -7.99 5.17 -6.15
N PRO A 964 -8.40 6.27 -6.81
CA PRO A 964 -7.89 6.61 -8.12
C PRO A 964 -6.37 6.79 -8.10
N VAL A 965 -5.66 6.06 -8.97
CA VAL A 965 -4.21 6.14 -9.16
C VAL A 965 -3.89 6.38 -10.62
N GLY A 966 -2.68 6.89 -10.90
CA GLY A 966 -2.28 7.26 -12.25
C GLY A 966 -0.79 6.99 -12.50
N TYR A 967 -0.43 6.99 -13.78
CA TYR A 967 0.91 6.68 -14.27
C TYR A 967 1.73 7.95 -14.54
N LEU A 968 3.05 7.75 -14.75
CA LEU A 968 4.07 8.80 -14.90
C LEU A 968 4.41 9.52 -13.59
N HIS A 969 5.35 10.45 -13.65
CA HIS A 969 5.92 11.10 -12.47
C HIS A 969 4.92 11.90 -11.65
N ASP A 970 3.83 12.38 -12.24
CA ASP A 970 2.82 13.23 -11.60
C ASP A 970 1.41 12.62 -11.64
N SER A 971 1.32 11.31 -11.90
CA SER A 971 0.06 10.55 -12.00
C SER A 971 -0.97 11.16 -12.96
N ARG A 972 -0.54 11.91 -13.98
CA ARG A 972 -1.44 12.57 -14.94
C ARG A 972 -2.22 11.58 -15.81
N ALA A 973 -1.57 10.47 -16.17
CA ALA A 973 -2.10 9.49 -17.11
C ALA A 973 -3.02 8.49 -16.39
N ARG A 974 -4.26 8.37 -16.88
CA ARG A 974 -5.30 7.50 -16.31
C ARG A 974 -5.24 6.07 -16.81
N SER A 975 -4.46 5.82 -17.86
CA SER A 975 -4.31 4.50 -18.47
C SER A 975 -2.90 4.32 -19.01
N LEU A 976 -2.51 3.06 -19.21
CA LEU A 976 -1.24 2.72 -19.88
C LEU A 976 -1.17 3.29 -21.30
N THR A 977 -2.29 3.34 -22.03
CA THR A 977 -2.34 3.95 -23.37
C THR A 977 -2.07 5.46 -23.29
N GLU A 978 -2.70 6.17 -22.36
CA GLU A 978 -2.43 7.60 -22.13
C GLU A 978 -0.97 7.81 -21.73
N ALA A 979 -0.41 6.95 -20.86
CA ALA A 979 0.98 7.03 -20.45
C ALA A 979 1.95 6.86 -21.62
N ILE A 980 1.74 5.86 -22.49
CA ILE A 980 2.53 5.66 -23.71
C ILE A 980 2.43 6.88 -24.62
N MET A 981 1.24 7.45 -24.77
CA MET A 981 1.04 8.64 -25.61
C MET A 981 1.62 9.93 -25.03
N TRP A 982 2.02 9.95 -23.75
CA TRP A 982 2.79 11.05 -23.16
C TRP A 982 4.30 10.95 -23.43
N HIS A 983 4.81 9.79 -23.84
CA HIS A 983 6.22 9.64 -24.14
C HIS A 983 6.65 10.62 -25.26
N GLY A 984 7.87 11.10 -25.18
CA GLY A 984 8.50 12.04 -26.12
C GLY A 984 10.01 11.88 -26.03
N GLY A 985 10.77 12.85 -26.56
CA GLY A 985 12.23 12.82 -26.51
C GLY A 985 12.80 11.51 -27.06
N GLU A 986 13.61 10.81 -26.27
CA GLU A 986 14.22 9.52 -26.63
C GLU A 986 13.19 8.43 -26.93
N ALA A 987 12.00 8.47 -26.34
CA ALA A 987 10.93 7.49 -26.56
C ALA A 987 9.96 7.88 -27.70
N GLN A 988 10.24 8.96 -28.43
CA GLN A 988 9.34 9.49 -29.47
C GLN A 988 9.06 8.47 -30.59
N THR A 989 10.08 7.72 -31.01
CA THR A 989 9.95 6.72 -32.08
C THR A 989 9.13 5.52 -31.62
N SER A 990 9.37 4.99 -30.41
CA SER A 990 8.60 3.87 -29.85
C SER A 990 7.12 4.24 -29.65
N LYS A 991 6.81 5.46 -29.22
CA LYS A 991 5.43 5.99 -29.17
C LYS A 991 4.77 6.01 -30.55
N GLN A 992 5.47 6.46 -31.59
CA GLN A 992 4.92 6.51 -32.95
C GLN A 992 4.63 5.10 -33.47
N ARG A 993 5.51 4.13 -33.19
CA ARG A 993 5.27 2.72 -33.53
C ARG A 993 4.06 2.16 -32.80
N PHE A 994 3.90 2.44 -31.50
CA PHE A 994 2.69 2.08 -30.75
C PHE A 994 1.42 2.67 -31.37
N ALA A 995 1.44 3.96 -31.72
CA ALA A 995 0.31 4.62 -32.36
C ALA A 995 -0.06 4.02 -33.72
N ALA A 996 0.92 3.43 -34.42
CA ALA A 996 0.75 2.76 -35.71
C ALA A 996 0.24 1.31 -35.64
N LEU A 997 0.33 0.66 -34.47
CA LEU A 997 -0.19 -0.69 -34.27
C LEU A 997 -1.70 -0.75 -34.52
N SER A 998 -2.20 -1.89 -34.98
CA SER A 998 -3.64 -2.16 -35.05
C SER A 998 -4.28 -2.24 -33.65
N ALA A 999 -5.61 -2.12 -33.57
CA ALA A 999 -6.32 -2.25 -32.30
C ALA A 999 -6.04 -3.58 -31.57
N GLN A 1000 -5.92 -4.68 -32.33
CA GLN A 1000 -5.62 -5.99 -31.79
C GLN A 1000 -4.20 -6.07 -31.22
N GLU A 1001 -3.20 -5.57 -31.95
CA GLU A 1001 -1.81 -5.55 -31.49
C GLU A 1001 -1.64 -4.68 -30.24
N ARG A 1002 -2.31 -3.51 -30.19
CA ARG A 1002 -2.30 -2.68 -28.99
C ARG A 1002 -2.93 -3.40 -27.80
N GLN A 1003 -4.04 -4.11 -28.01
CA GLN A 1003 -4.65 -4.92 -26.95
C GLN A 1003 -3.71 -6.02 -26.46
N GLN A 1004 -2.98 -6.70 -27.35
CA GLN A 1004 -1.99 -7.72 -26.99
C GLN A 1004 -0.86 -7.12 -26.15
N LEU A 1005 -0.30 -5.98 -26.58
CA LEU A 1005 0.71 -5.25 -25.79
C LEU A 1005 0.18 -4.85 -24.41
N LEU A 1006 -1.06 -4.37 -24.33
CA LEU A 1006 -1.69 -4.02 -23.06
C LEU A 1006 -1.95 -5.25 -22.18
N SER A 1007 -2.30 -6.41 -22.74
CA SER A 1007 -2.40 -7.67 -22.00
C SER A 1007 -1.04 -8.06 -21.41
N PHE A 1008 0.05 -7.92 -22.16
CA PHE A 1008 1.40 -8.12 -21.64
C PHE A 1008 1.73 -7.16 -20.50
N LEU A 1009 1.56 -5.85 -20.68
CA LEU A 1009 1.86 -4.88 -19.62
C LEU A 1009 1.00 -5.11 -18.37
N LYS A 1010 -0.27 -5.51 -18.54
CA LYS A 1010 -1.14 -5.86 -17.42
C LYS A 1010 -0.80 -7.20 -16.78
N SER A 1011 -0.02 -8.06 -17.42
CA SER A 1011 0.46 -9.31 -16.81
C SER A 1011 1.62 -9.08 -15.84
N LEU A 1012 2.33 -7.96 -15.96
CA LEU A 1012 3.47 -7.59 -15.12
C LEU A 1012 3.06 -7.18 -13.71
#